data_AF-A0A498QZT6-F1
#
_entry.id   AF-A0A498QZT6-F1
#
_cell.length_a   1.000
_cell.length_b   1.000
_cell.length_c   1.000
_cell.angle_alpha   90.00
_cell.angle_beta   90.00
_cell.angle_gamma   90.00
#
_symmetry.space_group_name_H-M   'P 1'
#
loop_
_entity.id
_entity.type
_entity.pdbx_description
1 polymer ?
#
loop_
_entity_poly.entity_id
_entity_poly.type
_entity_poly.pdbx_seq_one_letter_code
_entity_poly.pdbx_strand_id
1 'polypeptide(L)'
;MSFMLASPEALAAAAADLVGVGSSLGSANATVAASTTAVLAAGADEVSAALASLFSQYGQTYQSVSAAALVYHDRFVRLLNSSADVYAVAEAATASPLQQVINAVNAPVQTLTGRPLIGDGANGAPGTGQNGLPGGWLIGNGGAGGSGALNSGQNGGAGGAAGLFGTGGAGGAGGNNPTGTGGAGGAGGGGGWLAGNAGAGGNGGQSSFVNGNGGAGGAGGTGGLFGAGGAGGTGGYGRMDGGTGGAGGTGGLLAGLVGAGGGNGGTGGFGGDTGGTGGAGGTGGMLTGSGGSGGAGGFGGNAGGVGGAGGDGGLLFGQGGAGGTGGASDQGLGGSGGTGGNAGQLFSNAGAGGNGGSSLGGSGGTGGSGGNAGLIGSGGIGGAGGVNAFLGAGGAGGDGGRGGLLLGNGGAGGAGAESGTAGFGGGPAGAGGNGGNGILIGNGGNAGAGGNGPAPGSTGAGGIGGLLLGLDGFNAPASPSTPLGTLHTVQQQVLNAINAPAQALTGRPLIGNGAPGAAGSGADGAPGGWLLGDGGSGGSGQAGSGQAGGTGGAAGLFGSGGTGGAGASKPNAFGAVGGAGGTGGAGGWLFGDGGVGGVGGAASGLAGGAGGAGGAGGLFGAGGAGGVGGITSSGNAGRGGTGGTGGLLGGLLGAGGGNGGDGGWGISDGGAGGTGGSAGLLGGPGGDGGAGGMGFTGNGGAGGAGGNAGQLFGTGGTGGAGGFTDANPFGAGGNGGAGGNAGLLFGSGGAGGSGGAALNNSDGGDGGSGGNAGLFGAGGAGGLGGAGGPAGNGGAGGTAGRLWGVGGAGGAGGGGGNGGNGGAGGNAVLIGNGGGGGNGGVGTVVSGSGGAGGGPGSLLGRSGINGLP
;
A
#
# COMPACT_ATOMS: atom_id res chain seq x y z
N MET A 1 -25.53 1.86 39.11
CA MET A 1 -24.77 0.60 39.05
C MET A 1 -23.41 0.92 38.45
N SER A 2 -22.31 0.53 39.09
CA SER A 2 -20.98 0.71 38.50
C SER A 2 -20.87 -0.20 37.27
N PHE A 3 -20.64 0.38 36.10
CA PHE A 3 -20.36 -0.41 34.90
C PHE A 3 -19.03 -1.12 35.11
N MET A 4 -19.06 -2.44 35.17
CA MET A 4 -17.86 -3.27 35.09
C MET A 4 -17.56 -3.44 33.60
N LEU A 5 -16.53 -2.78 33.10
CA LEU A 5 -16.00 -2.97 31.75
C LEU A 5 -14.89 -4.02 31.85
N ALA A 6 -15.20 -5.27 31.54
CA ALA A 6 -14.18 -6.25 31.20
C ALA A 6 -14.00 -6.21 29.68
N SER A 7 -12.77 -6.33 29.17
CA SER A 7 -12.51 -6.59 27.75
C SER A 7 -12.03 -8.04 27.63
N PRO A 8 -12.93 -8.99 27.34
CA PRO A 8 -12.56 -10.38 27.07
C PRO A 8 -11.49 -10.47 25.98
N GLU A 9 -11.52 -9.55 25.00
CA GLU A 9 -10.58 -9.50 23.87
C GLU A 9 -9.18 -9.08 24.30
N ALA A 10 -9.05 -8.09 25.19
CA ALA A 10 -7.74 -7.70 25.73
C ALA A 10 -7.10 -8.84 26.53
N LEU A 11 -7.92 -9.65 27.20
CA LEU A 11 -7.45 -10.83 27.95
C LEU A 11 -7.04 -11.96 27.00
N ALA A 12 -7.77 -12.19 25.91
CA ALA A 12 -7.42 -13.17 24.88
C ALA A 12 -6.16 -12.77 24.10
N ALA A 13 -6.03 -11.49 23.74
CA ALA A 13 -4.83 -10.94 23.10
C ALA A 13 -3.61 -11.05 24.01
N ALA A 14 -3.74 -10.69 25.29
CA ALA A 14 -2.67 -10.88 26.27
C ALA A 14 -2.30 -12.36 26.45
N ALA A 15 -3.28 -13.28 26.40
CA ALA A 15 -3.00 -14.71 26.45
C ALA A 15 -2.19 -15.19 25.22
N ALA A 16 -2.52 -14.70 24.03
CA ALA A 16 -1.78 -15.00 22.80
C ALA A 16 -0.35 -14.43 22.82
N ASP A 17 -0.16 -13.19 23.27
CA ASP A 17 1.17 -12.59 23.46
C ASP A 17 2.00 -13.41 24.44
N LEU A 18 1.39 -13.86 25.55
CA LEU A 18 2.06 -14.73 26.50
C LEU A 18 2.42 -16.09 25.88
N VAL A 19 1.61 -16.68 24.99
CA VAL A 19 2.00 -17.91 24.27
C VAL A 19 3.28 -17.67 23.47
N GLY A 20 3.41 -16.54 22.78
CA GLY A 20 4.63 -16.16 22.05
C GLY A 20 5.85 -15.96 22.96
N VAL A 21 5.66 -15.40 24.16
CA VAL A 21 6.73 -15.29 25.17
C VAL A 21 7.16 -16.67 25.66
N GLY A 22 6.20 -17.58 25.89
CA GLY A 22 6.47 -18.95 26.32
C GLY A 22 7.24 -19.78 25.29
N SER A 23 6.90 -19.66 24.00
CA SER A 23 7.61 -20.33 22.91
C SER A 23 9.03 -19.77 22.73
N SER A 24 9.20 -18.45 22.81
CA SER A 24 10.51 -17.79 22.73
C SER A 24 11.44 -18.22 23.87
N LEU A 25 10.94 -18.24 25.12
CA LEU A 25 11.68 -18.73 26.28
C LEU A 25 12.01 -20.23 26.18
N GLY A 26 11.08 -21.04 25.68
CA GLY A 26 11.29 -22.47 25.45
C GLY A 26 12.39 -22.73 24.42
N SER A 27 12.34 -22.03 23.29
CA SER A 27 13.35 -22.13 22.23
C SER A 27 14.72 -21.66 22.72
N ALA A 28 14.79 -20.48 23.35
CA ALA A 28 16.06 -19.93 23.84
C ALA A 28 16.76 -20.86 24.83
N ASN A 29 16.01 -21.45 25.78
CA ASN A 29 16.55 -22.39 26.75
C ASN A 29 17.01 -23.71 26.12
N ALA A 30 16.34 -24.18 25.06
CA ALA A 30 16.75 -25.36 24.31
C ALA A 30 18.03 -25.11 23.49
N THR A 31 18.17 -23.94 22.86
CA THR A 31 19.33 -23.59 22.02
C THR A 31 20.64 -23.59 22.80
N VAL A 32 20.63 -23.14 24.06
CA VAL A 32 21.85 -23.05 24.90
C VAL A 32 22.03 -24.24 25.84
N ALA A 33 21.17 -25.26 25.77
CA ALA A 33 21.20 -26.38 26.71
C ALA A 33 22.54 -27.13 26.65
N ALA A 34 22.96 -27.57 25.47
CA ALA A 34 24.20 -28.33 25.32
C ALA A 34 25.45 -27.53 25.71
N SER A 35 25.53 -26.25 25.35
CA SER A 35 26.69 -25.39 25.64
C SER A 35 26.81 -25.00 27.12
N THR A 36 25.71 -25.05 27.88
CA THR A 36 25.69 -24.72 29.31
C THR A 36 25.78 -25.95 30.22
N THR A 37 25.37 -27.14 29.75
CA THR A 37 25.40 -28.38 30.56
C THR A 37 26.60 -29.28 30.30
N ALA A 38 27.41 -29.00 29.27
CA ALA A 38 28.58 -29.79 28.89
C ALA A 38 29.86 -28.94 28.81
N VAL A 39 30.10 -28.15 29.86
CA VAL A 39 31.30 -27.29 29.94
C VAL A 39 32.54 -28.17 30.11
N LEU A 40 33.53 -27.99 29.24
CA LEU A 40 34.79 -28.74 29.26
C LEU A 40 35.82 -28.05 30.15
N ALA A 41 36.69 -28.84 30.80
CA ALA A 41 37.80 -28.32 31.58
C ALA A 41 38.81 -27.60 30.67
N ALA A 42 39.24 -26.39 31.05
CA ALA A 42 40.19 -25.58 30.28
C ALA A 42 41.63 -26.14 30.29
N GLY A 43 41.95 -27.00 31.28
CA GLY A 43 43.22 -27.69 31.44
C GLY A 43 43.04 -29.05 32.12
N ALA A 44 44.09 -29.86 32.15
CA ALA A 44 44.08 -31.19 32.78
C ALA A 44 44.19 -31.16 34.31
N ASP A 45 44.21 -29.97 34.91
CA ASP A 45 44.30 -29.78 36.35
C ASP A 45 42.95 -29.97 37.06
N GLU A 46 43.02 -30.31 38.34
CA GLU A 46 41.86 -30.60 39.17
C GLU A 46 40.96 -29.36 39.39
N VAL A 47 41.50 -28.15 39.31
CA VAL A 47 40.74 -26.90 39.46
C VAL A 47 39.87 -26.64 38.22
N SER A 48 40.44 -26.81 37.03
CA SER A 48 39.71 -26.75 35.76
C SER A 48 38.62 -27.81 35.67
N ALA A 49 38.88 -29.03 36.14
CA ALA A 49 37.89 -30.11 36.20
C ALA A 49 36.75 -29.81 37.19
N ALA A 50 37.07 -29.28 38.37
CA ALA A 50 36.08 -28.91 39.39
C ALA A 50 35.19 -27.73 38.93
N LEU A 51 35.76 -26.72 38.27
CA LEU A 51 35.01 -25.59 37.72
C LEU A 51 34.08 -26.01 36.57
N ALA A 52 34.56 -26.85 35.64
CA ALA A 52 33.76 -27.39 34.55
C ALA A 52 32.56 -28.21 35.07
N SER A 53 32.78 -29.01 36.12
CA SER A 53 31.72 -29.75 36.83
C SER A 53 30.70 -28.81 37.49
N LEU A 54 31.16 -27.78 38.19
CA LEU A 54 30.29 -26.79 38.84
C LEU A 54 29.38 -26.06 37.82
N PHE A 55 29.96 -25.58 36.72
CA PHE A 55 29.19 -24.88 35.69
C PHE A 55 28.21 -25.81 34.96
N SER A 56 28.61 -27.05 34.68
CA SER A 56 27.73 -28.06 34.07
C SER A 56 26.54 -28.40 34.97
N GLN A 57 26.78 -28.54 36.28
CA GLN A 57 25.73 -28.81 37.27
C GLN A 57 24.82 -27.60 37.50
N TYR A 58 25.36 -26.38 37.42
CA TYR A 58 24.57 -25.15 37.43
C TYR A 58 23.67 -25.05 36.19
N GLY A 59 24.21 -25.37 35.00
CA GLY A 59 23.43 -25.44 33.75
C GLY A 59 22.28 -26.45 33.84
N GLN A 60 22.52 -27.64 34.40
CA GLN A 60 21.47 -28.65 34.60
C GLN A 60 20.38 -28.18 35.57
N THR A 61 20.77 -27.47 36.63
CA THR A 61 19.82 -26.90 37.60
C THR A 61 18.98 -25.79 36.97
N TYR A 62 19.61 -24.91 36.17
CA TYR A 62 18.93 -23.86 35.42
C TYR A 62 17.90 -24.44 34.43
N GLN A 63 18.24 -25.52 33.72
CA GLN A 63 17.32 -26.18 32.79
C GLN A 63 16.09 -26.78 33.50
N SER A 64 16.26 -27.38 34.68
CA SER A 64 15.13 -27.93 35.44
C SER A 64 14.19 -26.86 35.99
N VAL A 65 14.72 -25.73 36.48
CA VAL A 65 13.92 -24.58 36.95
C VAL A 65 13.20 -23.91 35.78
N SER A 66 13.86 -23.77 34.63
CA SER A 66 13.28 -23.20 33.42
C SER A 66 12.11 -24.03 32.88
N ALA A 67 12.23 -25.37 32.91
CA ALA A 67 11.12 -26.26 32.55
C ALA A 67 9.92 -26.10 33.49
N ALA A 68 10.16 -25.97 34.81
CA ALA A 68 9.10 -25.72 35.77
C ALA A 68 8.41 -24.35 35.56
N ALA A 69 9.16 -23.32 35.17
CA ALA A 69 8.62 -22.00 34.84
C ALA A 69 7.71 -22.04 33.59
N LEU A 70 8.08 -22.80 32.56
CA LEU A 70 7.24 -22.97 31.36
C LEU A 70 5.92 -23.70 31.67
N VAL A 71 5.93 -24.67 32.58
CA VAL A 71 4.70 -25.35 33.04
C VAL A 71 3.80 -24.40 33.83
N TYR A 72 4.36 -23.51 34.64
CA TYR A 72 3.59 -22.47 35.32
C TYR A 72 2.99 -21.46 34.33
N HIS A 73 3.79 -21.01 33.37
CA HIS A 73 3.39 -20.10 32.31
C HIS A 73 2.20 -20.64 31.51
N ASP A 74 2.24 -21.91 31.11
CA ASP A 74 1.14 -22.58 30.40
C ASP A 74 -0.16 -22.63 31.23
N ARG A 75 -0.06 -22.85 32.55
CA ARG A 75 -1.23 -22.80 33.44
C ARG A 75 -1.80 -21.39 33.57
N PHE A 76 -0.93 -20.37 33.61
CA PHE A 76 -1.34 -18.98 33.67
C PHE A 76 -2.07 -18.55 32.39
N VAL A 77 -1.55 -18.91 31.21
CA VAL A 77 -2.22 -18.69 29.91
C VAL A 77 -3.58 -19.38 29.86
N ARG A 78 -3.65 -20.65 30.31
CA ARG A 78 -4.93 -21.39 30.36
C ARG A 78 -5.96 -20.75 31.28
N LEU A 79 -5.53 -20.23 32.44
CA LEU A 79 -6.42 -19.49 33.35
C LEU A 79 -6.90 -18.18 32.74
N LEU A 80 -6.04 -17.47 32.01
CA LEU A 80 -6.38 -16.23 31.33
C LEU A 80 -7.43 -16.46 30.23
N ASN A 81 -7.24 -17.49 29.40
CA ASN A 81 -8.22 -17.92 28.39
C ASN A 81 -9.56 -18.30 29.06
N SER A 82 -9.50 -19.10 30.12
CA SER A 82 -10.70 -19.48 30.89
C SER A 82 -11.46 -18.27 31.45
N SER A 83 -10.76 -17.24 31.89
CA SER A 83 -11.39 -16.01 32.40
C SER A 83 -12.06 -15.21 31.29
N ALA A 84 -11.44 -15.12 30.10
CA ALA A 84 -12.04 -14.48 28.94
C ALA A 84 -13.34 -15.18 28.51
N ASP A 85 -13.35 -16.52 28.51
CA ASP A 85 -14.52 -17.33 28.20
C ASP A 85 -15.69 -17.09 29.15
N VAL A 86 -15.43 -16.95 30.46
CA VAL A 86 -16.49 -16.69 31.46
C VAL A 86 -17.14 -15.33 31.24
N TYR A 87 -16.36 -14.30 30.88
CA TYR A 87 -16.93 -12.99 30.54
C TYR A 87 -17.69 -13.02 29.20
N ALA A 88 -17.19 -13.74 28.20
CA ALA A 88 -17.87 -13.93 26.92
C ALA A 88 -19.21 -14.70 27.07
N VAL A 89 -19.27 -15.71 27.95
CA VAL A 89 -20.50 -16.45 28.26
C VAL A 89 -21.52 -15.56 28.98
N ALA A 90 -21.06 -14.67 29.86
CA ALA A 90 -21.93 -13.71 30.52
C ALA A 90 -22.56 -12.71 29.51
N GLU A 91 -21.81 -12.28 28.50
CA GLU A 91 -22.31 -11.46 27.38
C GLU A 91 -23.27 -12.25 26.46
N ALA A 92 -22.98 -13.52 26.18
CA ALA A 92 -23.86 -14.38 25.39
C ALA A 92 -25.22 -14.61 26.07
N ALA A 93 -25.25 -14.75 27.40
CA ALA A 93 -26.47 -14.95 28.17
C ALA A 93 -27.40 -13.73 28.12
N THR A 94 -26.86 -12.51 28.14
CA THR A 94 -27.62 -11.26 27.99
C THR A 94 -28.09 -11.01 26.55
N ALA A 95 -27.40 -11.56 25.53
CA ALA A 95 -27.80 -11.44 24.11
C ALA A 95 -28.89 -12.45 23.65
N SER A 96 -29.13 -13.54 24.40
CA SER A 96 -30.02 -14.63 23.96
C SER A 96 -31.47 -14.24 23.62
N PRO A 97 -32.15 -13.31 24.32
CA PRO A 97 -33.51 -12.91 23.98
C PRO A 97 -33.59 -12.15 22.65
N LEU A 98 -32.58 -11.31 22.34
CA LEU A 98 -32.51 -10.57 21.08
C LEU A 98 -32.25 -11.51 19.90
N GLN A 99 -31.44 -12.54 20.09
CA GLN A 99 -31.16 -13.54 19.06
C GLN A 99 -32.42 -14.35 18.67
N GLN A 100 -33.32 -14.61 19.61
CA GLN A 100 -34.61 -15.27 19.34
C GLN A 100 -35.53 -14.38 18.49
N VAL A 101 -35.58 -13.08 18.79
CA VAL A 101 -36.35 -12.11 17.98
C VAL A 101 -35.79 -12.04 16.56
N ILE A 102 -34.48 -11.98 16.39
CA ILE A 102 -33.86 -11.98 15.05
C ILE A 102 -34.16 -13.27 14.28
N ASN A 103 -34.15 -14.43 14.94
CA ASN A 103 -34.52 -15.69 14.30
C ASN A 103 -35.98 -15.70 13.86
N ALA A 104 -36.90 -15.17 14.67
CA ALA A 104 -38.31 -15.03 14.32
C ALA A 104 -38.53 -14.06 13.14
N VAL A 105 -37.74 -12.97 13.06
CA VAL A 105 -37.76 -12.03 11.94
C VAL A 105 -37.19 -12.65 10.66
N ASN A 106 -36.13 -13.46 10.77
CA ASN A 106 -35.51 -14.12 9.63
C ASN A 106 -36.36 -15.24 9.05
N ALA A 107 -37.08 -16.00 9.88
CA ALA A 107 -37.74 -17.23 9.47
C ALA A 107 -38.67 -17.06 8.25
N PRO A 108 -39.56 -16.05 8.18
CA PRO A 108 -40.39 -15.85 6.98
C PRO A 108 -39.58 -15.59 5.71
N VAL A 109 -38.56 -14.73 5.77
CA VAL A 109 -37.73 -14.37 4.61
C VAL A 109 -36.86 -15.54 4.19
N GLN A 110 -36.26 -16.24 5.15
CA GLN A 110 -35.44 -17.42 4.89
C GLN A 110 -36.25 -18.57 4.28
N THR A 111 -37.50 -18.78 4.70
CA THR A 111 -38.41 -19.75 4.06
C THR A 111 -38.79 -19.34 2.63
N LEU A 112 -39.02 -18.05 2.39
CA LEU A 112 -39.47 -17.56 1.08
C LEU A 112 -38.33 -17.44 0.04
N THR A 113 -37.13 -17.07 0.47
CA THR A 113 -36.03 -16.72 -0.45
C THR A 113 -34.78 -17.57 -0.25
N GLY A 114 -34.75 -18.48 0.73
CA GLY A 114 -33.56 -19.26 1.10
C GLY A 114 -32.43 -18.43 1.74
N ARG A 115 -32.68 -17.16 2.08
CA ARG A 115 -31.67 -16.19 2.52
C ARG A 115 -32.23 -15.35 3.68
N PRO A 116 -31.50 -15.18 4.79
CA PRO A 116 -32.00 -14.45 5.94
C PRO A 116 -32.15 -12.95 5.63
N LEU A 117 -32.93 -12.24 6.44
CA LEU A 117 -33.01 -10.78 6.38
C LEU A 117 -31.78 -10.14 7.07
N ILE A 118 -31.40 -10.67 8.24
CA ILE A 118 -30.27 -10.21 9.05
C ILE A 118 -29.34 -11.40 9.32
N GLY A 119 -28.08 -11.30 8.88
CA GLY A 119 -27.02 -12.26 9.18
C GLY A 119 -25.95 -12.27 8.09
N ASP A 120 -24.75 -12.72 8.44
CA ASP A 120 -23.65 -12.76 7.49
C ASP A 120 -23.70 -14.02 6.61
N GLY A 121 -23.10 -13.93 5.43
CA GLY A 121 -23.01 -15.01 4.47
C GLY A 121 -22.00 -16.05 4.92
N ALA A 122 -22.29 -17.34 4.70
CA ALA A 122 -21.36 -18.41 5.05
C ALA A 122 -20.06 -18.35 4.23
N ASN A 123 -18.93 -18.59 4.88
CA ASN A 123 -17.65 -18.69 4.19
C ASN A 123 -17.60 -19.96 3.33
N GLY A 124 -16.92 -19.88 2.18
CA GLY A 124 -16.54 -21.03 1.39
C GLY A 124 -15.49 -21.87 2.12
N ALA A 125 -15.51 -23.19 1.94
CA ALA A 125 -14.59 -24.09 2.62
C ALA A 125 -13.14 -23.92 2.13
N PRO A 126 -12.14 -23.81 3.03
CA PRO A 126 -10.73 -23.77 2.66
C PRO A 126 -10.31 -24.96 1.81
N GLY A 127 -9.42 -24.74 0.85
CA GLY A 127 -8.89 -25.77 -0.04
C GLY A 127 -9.88 -26.31 -1.08
N THR A 128 -11.04 -25.68 -1.27
CA THR A 128 -12.05 -26.14 -2.25
C THR A 128 -12.28 -25.16 -3.39
N GLY A 129 -11.79 -23.92 -3.29
CA GLY A 129 -12.13 -22.84 -4.21
C GLY A 129 -13.62 -22.46 -4.19
N GLN A 130 -14.38 -22.87 -3.17
CA GLN A 130 -15.81 -22.55 -3.09
C GLN A 130 -16.03 -21.07 -2.84
N ASN A 131 -17.02 -20.50 -3.51
CA ASN A 131 -17.41 -19.11 -3.28
C ASN A 131 -18.04 -18.94 -1.88
N GLY A 132 -17.84 -17.77 -1.29
CA GLY A 132 -18.61 -17.34 -0.13
C GLY A 132 -20.07 -17.09 -0.50
N LEU A 133 -20.98 -17.38 0.43
CA LEU A 133 -22.40 -17.12 0.24
C LEU A 133 -22.73 -15.63 0.47
N PRO A 134 -23.80 -15.11 -0.15
CA PRO A 134 -24.25 -13.76 0.10
C PRO A 134 -24.71 -13.53 1.56
N GLY A 135 -24.48 -12.32 2.08
CA GLY A 135 -25.03 -11.88 3.38
C GLY A 135 -26.55 -11.73 3.36
N GLY A 136 -27.21 -11.51 4.49
CA GLY A 136 -28.66 -11.32 4.58
C GLY A 136 -29.16 -10.12 3.77
N TRP A 137 -30.45 -10.09 3.41
CA TRP A 137 -30.99 -9.06 2.51
C TRP A 137 -30.88 -7.63 3.03
N LEU A 138 -31.04 -7.43 4.34
CA LEU A 138 -31.05 -6.10 4.97
C LEU A 138 -29.71 -5.77 5.63
N ILE A 139 -29.27 -6.61 6.58
CA ILE A 139 -27.99 -6.42 7.28
C ILE A 139 -27.21 -7.73 7.19
N GLY A 140 -26.07 -7.70 6.51
CA GLY A 140 -25.23 -8.88 6.42
C GLY A 140 -24.01 -8.67 5.53
N ASN A 141 -22.86 -9.04 6.06
CA ASN A 141 -21.64 -9.13 5.29
C ASN A 141 -21.69 -10.36 4.37
N GLY A 142 -21.02 -10.28 3.23
CA GLY A 142 -20.80 -11.46 2.41
C GLY A 142 -19.79 -12.42 3.04
N GLY A 143 -19.96 -13.73 2.83
CA GLY A 143 -19.01 -14.72 3.30
C GLY A 143 -17.68 -14.68 2.55
N ALA A 144 -16.58 -15.02 3.20
CA ALA A 144 -15.28 -15.12 2.56
C ALA A 144 -15.24 -16.28 1.55
N GLY A 145 -14.50 -16.12 0.46
CA GLY A 145 -14.20 -17.20 -0.47
C GLY A 145 -13.27 -18.25 0.14
N GLY A 146 -13.51 -19.52 -0.18
CA GLY A 146 -12.62 -20.63 0.17
C GLY A 146 -11.33 -20.56 -0.64
N SER A 147 -10.19 -20.84 -0.02
CA SER A 147 -8.91 -20.96 -0.72
C SER A 147 -8.91 -22.12 -1.71
N GLY A 148 -8.08 -22.07 -2.75
CA GLY A 148 -7.85 -23.19 -3.66
C GLY A 148 -7.06 -24.33 -2.99
N ALA A 149 -7.25 -25.56 -3.46
CA ALA A 149 -6.52 -26.72 -2.95
C ALA A 149 -4.99 -26.58 -3.14
N LEU A 150 -4.22 -26.97 -2.12
CA LEU A 150 -2.77 -27.10 -2.24
C LEU A 150 -2.40 -28.13 -3.31
N ASN A 151 -1.25 -27.94 -3.93
CA ASN A 151 -0.64 -28.82 -4.93
C ASN A 151 -1.47 -29.02 -6.21
N SER A 152 -2.42 -28.12 -6.48
CA SER A 152 -3.34 -28.27 -7.62
C SER A 152 -3.34 -27.06 -8.56
N GLY A 153 -2.89 -25.89 -8.08
CA GLY A 153 -3.10 -24.64 -8.81
C GLY A 153 -4.57 -24.24 -8.92
N GLN A 154 -5.46 -24.78 -8.07
CA GLN A 154 -6.87 -24.44 -8.09
C GLN A 154 -7.07 -22.97 -7.71
N ASN A 155 -7.98 -22.28 -8.40
CA ASN A 155 -8.32 -20.91 -8.08
C ASN A 155 -9.05 -20.81 -6.72
N GLY A 156 -8.86 -19.69 -6.04
CA GLY A 156 -9.66 -19.31 -4.88
C GLY A 156 -11.10 -18.98 -5.29
N GLY A 157 -12.03 -19.21 -4.37
CA GLY A 157 -13.43 -18.87 -4.54
C GLY A 157 -13.68 -17.38 -4.41
N ALA A 158 -14.68 -16.87 -5.12
CA ALA A 158 -15.09 -15.48 -4.98
C ALA A 158 -15.71 -15.23 -3.60
N GLY A 159 -15.53 -14.02 -3.06
CA GLY A 159 -16.26 -13.55 -1.89
C GLY A 159 -17.75 -13.35 -2.17
N GLY A 160 -18.58 -13.58 -1.16
CA GLY A 160 -20.02 -13.36 -1.25
C GLY A 160 -20.36 -11.87 -1.30
N ALA A 161 -21.45 -11.51 -1.98
CA ALA A 161 -21.96 -10.14 -1.94
C ALA A 161 -22.68 -9.84 -0.60
N ALA A 162 -22.64 -8.60 -0.15
CA ALA A 162 -23.42 -8.13 0.99
C ALA A 162 -24.91 -7.92 0.68
N GLY A 163 -25.67 -7.57 1.72
CA GLY A 163 -27.09 -7.19 1.66
C GLY A 163 -27.34 -5.75 1.21
N LEU A 164 -28.35 -5.10 1.79
CA LEU A 164 -28.56 -3.65 1.67
C LEU A 164 -27.47 -2.88 2.43
N PHE A 165 -27.19 -3.32 3.65
CA PHE A 165 -26.09 -2.87 4.50
C PHE A 165 -25.16 -4.05 4.77
N GLY A 166 -23.87 -3.87 4.52
CA GLY A 166 -22.88 -4.93 4.74
C GLY A 166 -21.62 -4.72 3.92
N THR A 167 -20.52 -5.33 4.33
CA THR A 167 -19.31 -5.40 3.51
C THR A 167 -19.30 -6.66 2.67
N GLY A 168 -18.82 -6.58 1.43
CA GLY A 168 -18.58 -7.75 0.61
C GLY A 168 -17.55 -8.68 1.25
N GLY A 169 -17.69 -9.98 1.03
CA GLY A 169 -16.74 -10.97 1.53
C GLY A 169 -15.41 -10.89 0.79
N ALA A 170 -14.29 -11.18 1.48
CA ALA A 170 -12.99 -11.27 0.82
C ALA A 170 -12.94 -12.47 -0.15
N GLY A 171 -12.19 -12.33 -1.24
CA GLY A 171 -11.89 -13.45 -2.13
C GLY A 171 -10.94 -14.47 -1.48
N GLY A 172 -11.09 -15.74 -1.82
CA GLY A 172 -10.23 -16.81 -1.33
C GLY A 172 -8.85 -16.78 -2.01
N ALA A 173 -7.79 -17.15 -1.30
CA ALA A 173 -6.46 -17.26 -1.90
C ALA A 173 -6.39 -18.39 -2.95
N GLY A 174 -5.57 -18.22 -3.98
CA GLY A 174 -5.27 -19.27 -4.95
C GLY A 174 -4.45 -20.40 -4.35
N GLY A 175 -4.63 -21.62 -4.85
CA GLY A 175 -3.91 -22.81 -4.41
C GLY A 175 -2.47 -22.82 -4.90
N ASN A 176 -1.52 -23.13 -4.00
CA ASN A 176 -0.12 -23.31 -4.35
C ASN A 176 0.07 -24.54 -5.27
N ASN A 177 1.06 -24.52 -6.15
CA ASN A 177 1.34 -25.60 -7.08
C ASN A 177 2.85 -25.86 -7.25
N PRO A 178 3.40 -26.97 -6.74
CA PRO A 178 4.82 -27.30 -6.90
C PRO A 178 5.16 -27.88 -8.28
N THR A 179 4.16 -28.27 -9.08
CA THR A 179 4.35 -28.97 -10.37
C THR A 179 3.75 -28.23 -11.56
N GLY A 180 3.25 -27.01 -11.36
CA GLY A 180 2.64 -26.18 -12.40
C GLY A 180 2.41 -24.76 -11.91
N THR A 181 1.53 -24.02 -12.60
CA THR A 181 1.21 -22.63 -12.23
C THR A 181 0.40 -22.55 -10.94
N GLY A 182 0.65 -21.52 -10.15
CA GLY A 182 -0.18 -21.21 -8.98
C GLY A 182 -1.61 -20.83 -9.41
N GLY A 183 -2.60 -21.14 -8.56
CA GLY A 183 -3.99 -20.79 -8.83
C GLY A 183 -4.24 -19.30 -8.66
N ALA A 184 -5.20 -18.73 -9.41
CA ALA A 184 -5.57 -17.34 -9.22
C ALA A 184 -6.32 -17.14 -7.90
N GLY A 185 -6.20 -15.95 -7.30
CA GLY A 185 -7.04 -15.53 -6.19
C GLY A 185 -8.49 -15.29 -6.65
N GLY A 186 -9.43 -15.52 -5.74
CA GLY A 186 -10.85 -15.27 -5.98
C GLY A 186 -11.17 -13.77 -5.95
N ALA A 187 -12.19 -13.34 -6.70
CA ALA A 187 -12.62 -11.95 -6.66
C ALA A 187 -13.27 -11.60 -5.31
N GLY A 188 -13.15 -10.35 -4.87
CA GLY A 188 -13.88 -9.83 -3.72
C GLY A 188 -15.37 -9.69 -4.01
N GLY A 189 -16.21 -9.85 -2.98
CA GLY A 189 -17.65 -9.71 -3.08
C GLY A 189 -18.08 -8.24 -3.16
N GLY A 190 -19.22 -7.97 -3.80
CA GLY A 190 -19.80 -6.63 -3.84
C GLY A 190 -20.22 -6.12 -2.47
N GLY A 191 -20.02 -4.83 -2.22
CA GLY A 191 -20.49 -4.14 -1.01
C GLY A 191 -22.02 -4.06 -0.94
N GLY A 192 -22.55 -3.71 0.22
CA GLY A 192 -23.99 -3.65 0.43
C GLY A 192 -24.63 -2.59 -0.46
N TRP A 193 -25.77 -2.89 -1.08
CA TRP A 193 -26.32 -2.06 -2.16
C TRP A 193 -26.45 -0.58 -1.79
N LEU A 194 -26.81 -0.27 -0.54
CA LEU A 194 -26.87 1.10 -0.05
C LEU A 194 -25.54 1.52 0.58
N ALA A 195 -25.04 0.75 1.54
CA ALA A 195 -23.83 1.11 2.28
C ALA A 195 -23.00 -0.10 2.71
N GLY A 196 -21.69 0.11 2.70
CA GLY A 196 -20.66 -0.87 3.04
C GLY A 196 -19.71 -1.10 1.87
N ASN A 197 -18.45 -1.33 2.20
CA ASN A 197 -17.40 -1.49 1.20
C ASN A 197 -17.48 -2.85 0.54
N ALA A 198 -16.95 -2.94 -0.68
CA ALA A 198 -16.70 -4.23 -1.28
C ALA A 198 -15.58 -5.00 -0.57
N GLY A 199 -15.58 -6.31 -0.75
CA GLY A 199 -14.52 -7.19 -0.26
C GLY A 199 -13.25 -7.05 -1.09
N ALA A 200 -12.10 -7.29 -0.45
CA ALA A 200 -10.82 -7.38 -1.14
C ALA A 200 -10.73 -8.66 -1.99
N GLY A 201 -9.95 -8.61 -3.06
CA GLY A 201 -9.59 -9.79 -3.85
C GLY A 201 -8.64 -10.72 -3.09
N GLY A 202 -8.68 -12.00 -3.43
CA GLY A 202 -7.80 -13.02 -2.86
C GLY A 202 -6.38 -12.95 -3.42
N ASN A 203 -5.38 -13.35 -2.65
CA ASN A 203 -4.00 -13.46 -3.14
C ASN A 203 -3.88 -14.60 -4.16
N GLY A 204 -2.97 -14.46 -5.12
CA GLY A 204 -2.59 -15.53 -6.04
C GLY A 204 -1.75 -16.62 -5.36
N GLY A 205 -1.89 -17.85 -5.82
CA GLY A 205 -1.15 -19.01 -5.33
C GLY A 205 0.30 -19.04 -5.82
N GLN A 206 1.17 -19.67 -5.05
CA GLN A 206 2.59 -19.79 -5.37
C GLN A 206 2.87 -20.92 -6.37
N SER A 207 3.94 -20.80 -7.16
CA SER A 207 4.52 -21.88 -7.97
C SER A 207 6.01 -22.06 -7.69
N SER A 208 6.39 -23.28 -7.28
CA SER A 208 7.80 -23.68 -7.13
C SER A 208 8.34 -24.50 -8.32
N PHE A 209 7.51 -24.71 -9.34
CA PHE A 209 7.92 -25.45 -10.53
C PHE A 209 8.89 -24.62 -11.38
N VAL A 210 9.97 -25.24 -11.89
CA VAL A 210 11.05 -24.55 -12.64
C VAL A 210 10.51 -23.71 -13.81
N ASN A 211 9.37 -24.09 -14.37
CA ASN A 211 8.69 -23.38 -15.45
C ASN A 211 7.26 -22.95 -15.09
N GLY A 212 6.98 -22.72 -13.80
CA GLY A 212 5.64 -22.36 -13.35
C GLY A 212 5.55 -20.91 -12.89
N ASN A 213 4.54 -20.22 -13.42
CA ASN A 213 4.16 -18.86 -13.05
C ASN A 213 3.40 -18.82 -11.71
N GLY A 214 3.52 -17.72 -10.99
CA GLY A 214 2.65 -17.41 -9.87
C GLY A 214 1.22 -17.16 -10.33
N GLY A 215 0.25 -17.47 -9.48
CA GLY A 215 -1.16 -17.19 -9.75
C GLY A 215 -1.45 -15.70 -9.69
N ALA A 216 -2.37 -15.20 -10.52
CA ALA A 216 -2.80 -13.81 -10.44
C ALA A 216 -3.56 -13.55 -9.13
N GLY A 217 -3.49 -12.33 -8.61
CA GLY A 217 -4.38 -11.86 -7.56
C GLY A 217 -5.81 -11.68 -8.07
N GLY A 218 -6.79 -11.89 -7.20
CA GLY A 218 -8.21 -11.68 -7.50
C GLY A 218 -8.55 -10.20 -7.56
N ALA A 219 -9.51 -9.81 -8.40
CA ALA A 219 -10.00 -8.44 -8.44
C ALA A 219 -10.74 -8.08 -7.15
N GLY A 220 -10.69 -6.81 -6.73
CA GLY A 220 -11.53 -6.30 -5.67
C GLY A 220 -13.01 -6.22 -6.08
N GLY A 221 -13.91 -6.33 -5.11
CA GLY A 221 -15.35 -6.22 -5.37
C GLY A 221 -15.77 -4.78 -5.70
N THR A 222 -16.95 -4.61 -6.29
CA THR A 222 -17.53 -3.27 -6.53
C THR A 222 -18.23 -2.73 -5.29
N GLY A 223 -18.06 -1.43 -5.01
CA GLY A 223 -18.77 -0.75 -3.94
C GLY A 223 -20.28 -0.64 -4.23
N GLY A 224 -21.11 -0.68 -3.18
CA GLY A 224 -22.52 -0.32 -3.29
C GLY A 224 -22.71 1.20 -3.38
N LEU A 225 -23.94 1.73 -3.34
CA LEU A 225 -24.27 3.14 -3.64
C LEU A 225 -23.31 4.17 -3.00
N PHE A 226 -23.00 4.00 -1.70
CA PHE A 226 -22.08 4.84 -0.94
C PHE A 226 -20.76 4.13 -0.56
N GLY A 227 -20.55 2.89 -1.02
CA GLY A 227 -19.41 2.07 -0.62
C GLY A 227 -18.16 2.31 -1.47
N ALA A 228 -16.99 2.14 -0.87
CA ALA A 228 -15.74 2.07 -1.61
C ALA A 228 -15.62 0.75 -2.38
N GLY A 229 -14.88 0.78 -3.48
CA GLY A 229 -14.42 -0.43 -4.15
C GLY A 229 -13.45 -1.22 -3.28
N GLY A 230 -13.41 -2.54 -3.46
CA GLY A 230 -12.47 -3.42 -2.76
C GLY A 230 -11.07 -3.33 -3.35
N ALA A 231 -10.04 -3.53 -2.53
CA ALA A 231 -8.68 -3.66 -3.03
C ALA A 231 -8.51 -4.96 -3.84
N GLY A 232 -7.67 -4.94 -4.88
CA GLY A 232 -7.22 -6.13 -5.58
C GLY A 232 -6.27 -6.97 -4.73
N GLY A 233 -6.31 -8.28 -4.91
CA GLY A 233 -5.41 -9.22 -4.25
C GLY A 233 -4.00 -9.19 -4.83
N THR A 234 -3.00 -9.58 -4.06
CA THR A 234 -1.62 -9.62 -4.52
C THR A 234 -1.37 -10.81 -5.45
N GLY A 235 -0.44 -10.66 -6.39
CA GLY A 235 0.02 -11.74 -7.24
C GLY A 235 0.87 -12.75 -6.47
N GLY A 236 0.78 -14.02 -6.86
CA GLY A 236 1.55 -15.11 -6.26
C GLY A 236 3.01 -15.14 -6.71
N TYR A 237 3.86 -15.76 -5.90
CA TYR A 237 5.25 -16.08 -6.26
C TYR A 237 5.29 -17.08 -7.43
N GLY A 238 6.17 -16.86 -8.40
CA GLY A 238 6.50 -17.85 -9.43
C GLY A 238 8.00 -17.98 -9.64
N ARG A 239 8.46 -19.19 -9.95
CA ARG A 239 9.88 -19.46 -10.21
C ARG A 239 10.32 -19.03 -11.62
N MET A 240 9.38 -18.90 -12.57
CA MET A 240 9.57 -18.10 -13.79
C MET A 240 8.98 -16.71 -13.60
N ASP A 241 7.70 -16.49 -13.93
CA ASP A 241 7.11 -15.17 -13.75
C ASP A 241 6.23 -15.09 -12.51
N GLY A 242 6.25 -13.93 -11.86
CA GLY A 242 5.32 -13.61 -10.80
C GLY A 242 3.90 -13.46 -11.31
N GLY A 243 2.92 -13.75 -10.46
CA GLY A 243 1.53 -13.51 -10.77
C GLY A 243 1.21 -12.02 -10.84
N THR A 244 0.31 -11.60 -11.72
CA THR A 244 -0.14 -10.21 -11.76
C THR A 244 -0.97 -9.87 -10.52
N GLY A 245 -0.90 -8.66 -10.03
CA GLY A 245 -1.82 -8.16 -9.02
C GLY A 245 -3.24 -8.04 -9.58
N GLY A 246 -4.25 -8.23 -8.71
CA GLY A 246 -5.65 -8.08 -9.07
C GLY A 246 -6.03 -6.60 -9.23
N ALA A 247 -6.96 -6.29 -10.12
CA ALA A 247 -7.48 -4.92 -10.24
C ALA A 247 -8.27 -4.51 -9.00
N GLY A 248 -8.24 -3.23 -8.65
CA GLY A 248 -9.14 -2.65 -7.67
C GLY A 248 -10.57 -2.57 -8.18
N GLY A 249 -11.52 -2.69 -7.26
CA GLY A 249 -12.94 -2.59 -7.59
C GLY A 249 -13.40 -1.15 -7.76
N THR A 250 -14.46 -0.93 -8.54
CA THR A 250 -15.01 0.42 -8.72
C THR A 250 -15.74 0.92 -7.48
N GLY A 251 -15.66 2.21 -7.19
CA GLY A 251 -16.49 2.85 -6.17
C GLY A 251 -17.98 2.89 -6.56
N GLY A 252 -18.85 3.02 -5.56
CA GLY A 252 -20.27 3.23 -5.73
C GLY A 252 -20.65 4.50 -6.50
N LEU A 253 -21.83 4.52 -7.11
CA LEU A 253 -22.35 5.67 -7.87
C LEU A 253 -22.27 7.01 -7.09
N LEU A 254 -22.53 7.00 -5.78
CA LEU A 254 -22.49 8.18 -4.88
C LEU A 254 -21.39 8.06 -3.80
N ALA A 255 -20.41 7.18 -3.99
CA ALA A 255 -19.35 6.91 -3.01
C ALA A 255 -18.61 8.18 -2.57
N GLY A 256 -18.28 9.09 -3.50
CA GLY A 256 -17.56 10.31 -3.16
C GLY A 256 -18.34 11.31 -2.30
N LEU A 257 -19.68 11.21 -2.20
CA LEU A 257 -20.48 12.06 -1.30
C LEU A 257 -20.19 11.77 0.17
N VAL A 258 -19.70 10.56 0.47
CA VAL A 258 -19.23 10.15 1.80
C VAL A 258 -17.71 9.98 1.84
N GLY A 259 -17.00 10.49 0.83
CA GLY A 259 -15.54 10.43 0.72
C GLY A 259 -14.96 9.04 0.44
N ALA A 260 -15.75 8.13 -0.15
CA ALA A 260 -15.30 6.83 -0.66
C ALA A 260 -14.88 6.91 -2.14
N GLY A 261 -13.98 6.01 -2.56
CA GLY A 261 -13.42 5.99 -3.91
C GLY A 261 -13.36 4.58 -4.53
N GLY A 262 -12.63 4.49 -5.65
CA GLY A 262 -12.23 3.21 -6.20
C GLY A 262 -11.27 2.46 -5.26
N GLY A 263 -11.31 1.13 -5.31
CA GLY A 263 -10.36 0.30 -4.60
C GLY A 263 -9.02 0.25 -5.33
N ASN A 264 -7.96 -0.08 -4.62
CA ASN A 264 -6.60 -0.07 -5.18
C ASN A 264 -6.28 -1.36 -5.91
N GLY A 265 -5.36 -1.29 -6.87
CA GLY A 265 -4.78 -2.46 -7.49
C GLY A 265 -3.89 -3.23 -6.51
N GLY A 266 -3.92 -4.56 -6.59
CA GLY A 266 -3.03 -5.42 -5.85
C GLY A 266 -1.61 -5.37 -6.40
N THR A 267 -0.62 -5.65 -5.55
CA THR A 267 0.78 -5.73 -5.98
C THR A 267 1.03 -6.96 -6.85
N GLY A 268 1.97 -6.86 -7.79
CA GLY A 268 2.47 -8.00 -8.54
C GLY A 268 3.32 -8.93 -7.67
N GLY A 269 3.29 -10.22 -8.00
CA GLY A 269 4.08 -11.25 -7.33
C GLY A 269 5.54 -11.26 -7.77
N PHE A 270 6.38 -11.87 -6.95
CA PHE A 270 7.79 -12.13 -7.30
C PHE A 270 7.91 -13.15 -8.44
N GLY A 271 8.80 -12.90 -9.39
CA GLY A 271 9.22 -13.86 -10.42
C GLY A 271 10.72 -14.15 -10.39
N GLY A 272 11.13 -15.39 -10.62
CA GLY A 272 12.55 -15.71 -10.85
C GLY A 272 13.10 -15.07 -12.13
N ASP A 273 12.27 -14.91 -13.16
CA ASP A 273 12.57 -14.22 -14.41
C ASP A 273 11.90 -12.83 -14.43
N THR A 274 10.57 -12.77 -14.58
CA THR A 274 9.83 -11.51 -14.68
C THR A 274 8.91 -11.32 -13.47
N GLY A 275 8.99 -10.17 -12.83
CA GLY A 275 8.04 -9.80 -11.79
C GLY A 275 6.63 -9.66 -12.35
N GLY A 276 5.62 -10.01 -11.56
CA GLY A 276 4.23 -9.84 -11.94
C GLY A 276 3.89 -8.35 -12.08
N THR A 277 3.03 -7.98 -13.02
CA THR A 277 2.56 -6.58 -13.10
C THR A 277 1.66 -6.24 -11.92
N GLY A 278 1.66 -4.99 -11.48
CA GLY A 278 0.66 -4.49 -10.54
C GLY A 278 -0.74 -4.43 -11.16
N GLY A 279 -1.76 -4.57 -10.33
CA GLY A 279 -3.15 -4.43 -10.76
C GLY A 279 -3.52 -2.96 -10.98
N ALA A 280 -4.46 -2.68 -11.89
CA ALA A 280 -4.97 -1.32 -12.04
C ALA A 280 -5.82 -0.89 -10.84
N GLY A 281 -5.83 0.39 -10.51
CA GLY A 281 -6.77 0.97 -9.57
C GLY A 281 -8.20 1.00 -10.13
N GLY A 282 -9.18 0.87 -9.26
CA GLY A 282 -10.60 0.97 -9.61
C GLY A 282 -11.01 2.42 -9.83
N THR A 283 -12.00 2.65 -10.69
CA THR A 283 -12.51 4.02 -10.90
C THR A 283 -13.29 4.52 -9.69
N GLY A 284 -13.28 5.83 -9.48
CA GLY A 284 -14.14 6.51 -8.51
C GLY A 284 -15.64 6.36 -8.83
N GLY A 285 -16.48 6.82 -7.91
CA GLY A 285 -17.92 6.82 -8.11
C GLY A 285 -18.35 7.72 -9.27
N MET A 286 -19.35 7.31 -10.06
CA MET A 286 -19.70 7.98 -11.32
C MET A 286 -20.03 9.49 -11.15
N LEU A 287 -20.64 9.92 -10.02
CA LEU A 287 -20.89 11.35 -9.78
C LEU A 287 -19.69 12.04 -9.10
N THR A 288 -19.20 11.43 -8.04
CA THR A 288 -18.10 11.94 -7.20
C THR A 288 -17.24 10.77 -6.71
N GLY A 289 -15.94 10.98 -6.54
CA GLY A 289 -15.05 10.09 -5.78
C GLY A 289 -13.69 9.94 -6.45
N SER A 290 -12.64 9.75 -5.65
CA SER A 290 -11.30 9.51 -6.21
C SER A 290 -11.21 8.14 -6.87
N GLY A 291 -10.37 8.04 -7.89
CA GLY A 291 -9.88 6.76 -8.38
C GLY A 291 -8.98 6.09 -7.36
N GLY A 292 -8.95 4.76 -7.38
CA GLY A 292 -8.04 3.95 -6.59
C GLY A 292 -6.62 3.99 -7.17
N SER A 293 -5.62 3.75 -6.35
CA SER A 293 -4.23 3.69 -6.78
C SER A 293 -3.94 2.41 -7.57
N GLY A 294 -3.00 2.49 -8.51
CA GLY A 294 -2.45 1.30 -9.17
C GLY A 294 -1.53 0.53 -8.22
N GLY A 295 -1.54 -0.80 -8.32
CA GLY A 295 -0.67 -1.66 -7.53
C GLY A 295 0.79 -1.60 -8.01
N ALA A 296 1.74 -1.79 -7.10
CA ALA A 296 3.15 -1.90 -7.45
C ALA A 296 3.43 -3.16 -8.30
N GLY A 297 4.40 -3.07 -9.21
CA GLY A 297 4.95 -4.23 -9.90
C GLY A 297 5.77 -5.12 -8.95
N GLY A 298 5.73 -6.42 -9.19
CA GLY A 298 6.53 -7.39 -8.46
C GLY A 298 8.00 -7.36 -8.90
N PHE A 299 8.89 -7.86 -8.05
CA PHE A 299 10.29 -8.01 -8.43
C PHE A 299 10.48 -9.17 -9.42
N GLY A 300 11.44 -9.03 -10.35
CA GLY A 300 11.91 -10.14 -11.16
C GLY A 300 13.43 -10.27 -11.22
N GLY A 301 13.95 -11.49 -11.25
CA GLY A 301 15.41 -11.71 -11.37
C GLY A 301 15.99 -11.10 -12.67
N ASN A 302 15.25 -11.16 -13.77
CA ASN A 302 15.63 -10.55 -15.04
C ASN A 302 14.85 -9.27 -15.35
N ALA A 303 13.56 -9.17 -15.06
CA ALA A 303 12.80 -7.96 -15.35
C ALA A 303 11.78 -7.68 -14.25
N GLY A 304 11.73 -6.44 -13.79
CA GLY A 304 10.72 -6.00 -12.85
C GLY A 304 9.34 -5.96 -13.50
N GLY A 305 8.31 -6.24 -12.72
CA GLY A 305 6.93 -6.11 -13.16
C GLY A 305 6.53 -4.65 -13.38
N VAL A 306 5.69 -4.37 -14.36
CA VAL A 306 5.17 -3.01 -14.59
C VAL A 306 4.18 -2.63 -13.48
N GLY A 307 4.21 -1.39 -13.02
CA GLY A 307 3.22 -0.83 -12.10
C GLY A 307 1.84 -0.70 -12.74
N GLY A 308 0.78 -0.93 -11.97
CA GLY A 308 -0.60 -0.80 -12.44
C GLY A 308 -0.99 0.66 -12.69
N ALA A 309 -1.89 0.91 -13.63
CA ALA A 309 -2.45 2.26 -13.83
C ALA A 309 -3.31 2.68 -12.63
N GLY A 310 -3.32 3.97 -12.30
CA GLY A 310 -4.29 4.54 -11.37
C GLY A 310 -5.69 4.59 -11.99
N GLY A 311 -6.71 4.44 -11.16
CA GLY A 311 -8.10 4.54 -11.59
C GLY A 311 -8.52 5.98 -11.88
N ASP A 312 -9.44 6.19 -12.80
CA ASP A 312 -9.98 7.52 -13.06
C ASP A 312 -10.86 8.01 -11.88
N GLY A 313 -10.90 9.32 -11.67
CA GLY A 313 -11.85 9.97 -10.77
C GLY A 313 -13.29 9.91 -11.28
N GLY A 314 -14.25 10.29 -10.42
CA GLY A 314 -15.66 10.38 -10.77
C GLY A 314 -15.95 11.39 -11.89
N LEU A 315 -17.06 11.23 -12.62
CA LEU A 315 -17.31 11.96 -13.87
C LEU A 315 -17.41 13.48 -13.66
N LEU A 316 -17.98 13.96 -12.55
CA LEU A 316 -18.07 15.41 -12.27
C LEU A 316 -16.94 15.88 -11.36
N PHE A 317 -16.72 15.15 -10.26
CA PHE A 317 -15.69 15.45 -9.25
C PHE A 317 -14.93 14.18 -8.86
N GLY A 318 -13.65 14.31 -8.57
CA GLY A 318 -12.82 13.23 -8.08
C GLY A 318 -11.43 13.29 -8.66
N GLN A 319 -10.43 13.14 -7.80
CA GLN A 319 -9.05 13.04 -8.24
C GLN A 319 -8.81 11.72 -8.96
N GLY A 320 -7.96 11.73 -9.98
CA GLY A 320 -7.41 10.50 -10.53
C GLY A 320 -6.52 9.79 -9.51
N GLY A 321 -6.56 8.46 -9.49
CA GLY A 321 -5.68 7.66 -8.67
C GLY A 321 -4.23 7.71 -9.16
N ALA A 322 -3.27 7.60 -8.24
CA ALA A 322 -1.86 7.51 -8.61
C ALA A 322 -1.55 6.19 -9.33
N GLY A 323 -0.64 6.21 -10.30
CA GLY A 323 -0.07 5.00 -10.89
C GLY A 323 0.79 4.24 -9.88
N GLY A 324 0.78 2.92 -9.98
CA GLY A 324 1.62 2.03 -9.19
C GLY A 324 3.08 2.11 -9.61
N THR A 325 3.99 1.85 -8.70
CA THR A 325 5.43 1.83 -8.99
C THR A 325 5.81 0.60 -9.81
N GLY A 326 6.87 0.70 -10.60
CA GLY A 326 7.47 -0.44 -11.26
C GLY A 326 8.26 -1.31 -10.27
N GLY A 327 8.25 -2.62 -10.48
CA GLY A 327 8.99 -3.58 -9.70
C GLY A 327 10.49 -3.52 -9.96
N ALA A 328 11.29 -3.88 -8.95
CA ALA A 328 12.74 -3.91 -9.09
C ALA A 328 13.23 -5.18 -9.83
N SER A 329 14.48 -5.18 -10.27
CA SER A 329 15.13 -6.35 -10.84
C SER A 329 16.60 -6.51 -10.47
N ASP A 330 17.08 -7.76 -10.50
CA ASP A 330 18.50 -8.04 -10.30
C ASP A 330 19.31 -7.75 -11.56
N GLN A 331 19.02 -8.41 -12.68
CA GLN A 331 19.96 -8.48 -13.81
C GLN A 331 19.54 -7.68 -15.05
N GLY A 332 18.25 -7.52 -15.31
CA GLY A 332 17.76 -6.82 -16.50
C GLY A 332 16.97 -5.56 -16.15
N LEU A 333 15.85 -5.33 -16.83
CA LEU A 333 15.16 -4.04 -16.77
C LEU A 333 14.30 -3.91 -15.52
N GLY A 334 14.43 -2.79 -14.81
CA GLY A 334 13.41 -2.40 -13.84
C GLY A 334 12.05 -2.22 -14.53
N GLY A 335 10.97 -2.54 -13.84
CA GLY A 335 9.63 -2.40 -14.38
C GLY A 335 9.27 -0.92 -14.57
N SER A 336 8.48 -0.58 -15.59
CA SER A 336 7.98 0.79 -15.73
C SER A 336 6.95 1.12 -14.65
N GLY A 337 6.87 2.38 -14.24
CA GLY A 337 5.76 2.87 -13.43
C GLY A 337 4.45 2.89 -14.22
N GLY A 338 3.33 2.73 -13.52
CA GLY A 338 1.99 2.83 -14.07
C GLY A 338 1.57 4.28 -14.32
N THR A 339 0.65 4.49 -15.25
CA THR A 339 0.12 5.84 -15.53
C THR A 339 -0.81 6.31 -14.42
N GLY A 340 -0.85 7.61 -14.16
CA GLY A 340 -1.86 8.21 -13.29
C GLY A 340 -3.25 8.21 -13.95
N GLY A 341 -4.30 8.12 -13.13
CA GLY A 341 -5.69 8.20 -13.57
C GLY A 341 -6.10 9.63 -13.94
N ASN A 342 -7.08 9.78 -14.81
CA ASN A 342 -7.61 11.09 -15.19
C ASN A 342 -8.53 11.65 -14.09
N ALA A 343 -8.64 12.97 -14.05
CA ALA A 343 -9.52 13.66 -13.12
C ALA A 343 -10.99 13.67 -13.59
N GLY A 344 -11.90 14.00 -12.66
CA GLY A 344 -13.27 14.36 -13.00
C GLY A 344 -13.37 15.63 -13.86
N GLN A 345 -14.53 15.81 -14.52
CA GLN A 345 -14.70 16.82 -15.57
C GLN A 345 -14.73 18.26 -15.06
N LEU A 346 -15.09 18.56 -13.81
CA LEU A 346 -15.35 19.94 -13.37
C LEU A 346 -14.21 20.57 -12.55
N PHE A 347 -14.01 20.17 -11.30
CA PHE A 347 -12.99 20.71 -10.38
C PHE A 347 -12.18 19.59 -9.76
N SER A 348 -11.15 19.12 -10.44
CA SER A 348 -10.35 17.98 -9.99
C SER A 348 -8.98 17.94 -10.68
N ASN A 349 -7.97 17.53 -9.93
CA ASN A 349 -6.63 17.26 -10.42
C ASN A 349 -6.50 15.78 -10.80
N ALA A 350 -5.60 15.50 -11.73
CA ALA A 350 -5.36 14.14 -12.18
C ALA A 350 -4.30 13.43 -11.34
N GLY A 351 -4.29 12.11 -11.41
CA GLY A 351 -3.36 11.28 -10.66
C GLY A 351 -1.93 11.40 -11.16
N ALA A 352 -0.97 11.32 -10.23
CA ALA A 352 0.45 11.23 -10.57
C ALA A 352 0.78 9.88 -11.24
N GLY A 353 1.77 9.88 -12.12
CA GLY A 353 2.36 8.64 -12.61
C GLY A 353 3.20 7.94 -11.54
N GLY A 354 3.28 6.62 -11.62
CA GLY A 354 4.10 5.81 -10.73
C GLY A 354 5.59 5.90 -11.08
N ASN A 355 6.45 5.73 -10.08
CA ASN A 355 7.89 5.70 -10.29
C ASN A 355 8.32 4.41 -11.02
N GLY A 356 9.37 4.49 -11.83
CA GLY A 356 10.01 3.32 -12.42
C GLY A 356 10.74 2.47 -11.38
N GLY A 357 10.78 1.17 -11.61
CA GLY A 357 11.46 0.19 -10.77
C GLY A 357 12.98 0.27 -10.90
N SER A 358 13.68 0.02 -9.79
CA SER A 358 15.14 0.07 -9.78
C SER A 358 15.76 -1.23 -10.30
N SER A 359 16.99 -1.16 -10.80
CA SER A 359 17.73 -2.36 -11.25
C SER A 359 19.14 -2.40 -10.66
N LEU A 360 19.63 -3.59 -10.32
CA LEU A 360 21.02 -3.76 -9.92
C LEU A 360 21.96 -3.79 -11.15
N GLY A 361 21.79 -4.77 -12.02
CA GLY A 361 22.67 -5.11 -13.14
C GLY A 361 22.25 -4.56 -14.50
N GLY A 362 20.95 -4.37 -14.73
CA GLY A 362 20.40 -3.81 -15.97
C GLY A 362 19.98 -2.35 -15.82
N SER A 363 19.12 -1.87 -16.73
CA SER A 363 18.66 -0.47 -16.72
C SER A 363 17.46 -0.27 -15.80
N GLY A 364 17.36 0.91 -15.19
CA GLY A 364 16.17 1.26 -14.42
C GLY A 364 14.92 1.42 -15.30
N GLY A 365 13.75 1.16 -14.72
CA GLY A 365 12.48 1.28 -15.41
C GLY A 365 12.06 2.74 -15.63
N THR A 366 11.26 3.01 -16.64
CA THR A 366 10.75 4.37 -16.89
C THR A 366 9.67 4.75 -15.89
N GLY A 367 9.57 6.03 -15.53
CA GLY A 367 8.42 6.56 -14.81
C GLY A 367 7.15 6.51 -15.66
N GLY A 368 6.00 6.35 -15.01
CA GLY A 368 4.69 6.42 -15.65
C GLY A 368 4.27 7.87 -15.91
N SER A 369 3.45 8.10 -16.93
CA SER A 369 2.91 9.43 -17.20
C SER A 369 1.86 9.85 -16.17
N GLY A 370 1.73 11.14 -15.90
CA GLY A 370 0.61 11.69 -15.14
C GLY A 370 -0.71 11.65 -15.93
N GLY A 371 -1.83 11.64 -15.22
CA GLY A 371 -3.17 11.69 -15.81
C GLY A 371 -3.57 13.09 -16.28
N ASN A 372 -4.63 13.20 -17.06
CA ASN A 372 -5.13 14.50 -17.56
C ASN A 372 -6.26 15.06 -16.68
N ALA A 373 -6.29 16.38 -16.52
CA ALA A 373 -7.37 17.09 -15.83
C ALA A 373 -8.58 17.35 -16.76
N GLY A 374 -9.74 17.64 -16.14
CA GLY A 374 -10.99 17.98 -16.83
C GLY A 374 -11.09 19.45 -17.25
N LEU A 375 -12.04 20.21 -16.69
CA LEU A 375 -12.27 21.63 -16.99
C LEU A 375 -11.39 22.54 -16.12
N ILE A 376 -11.42 22.34 -14.81
CA ILE A 376 -10.62 23.07 -13.84
C ILE A 376 -9.82 22.10 -12.98
N GLY A 377 -8.50 22.26 -12.98
CA GLY A 377 -7.58 21.42 -12.21
C GLY A 377 -6.25 21.18 -12.93
N SER A 378 -5.25 20.75 -12.17
CA SER A 378 -3.91 20.51 -12.69
C SER A 378 -3.76 19.09 -13.26
N GLY A 379 -2.98 18.99 -14.33
CA GLY A 379 -2.55 17.70 -14.85
C GLY A 379 -1.66 16.97 -13.84
N GLY A 380 -1.68 15.65 -13.89
CA GLY A 380 -0.89 14.81 -12.98
C GLY A 380 0.59 14.95 -13.29
N ILE A 381 1.43 14.93 -12.24
CA ILE A 381 2.88 14.90 -12.42
C ILE A 381 3.34 13.53 -12.93
N GLY A 382 4.35 13.52 -13.80
CA GLY A 382 4.99 12.29 -14.26
C GLY A 382 5.81 11.63 -13.16
N GLY A 383 5.86 10.30 -13.15
CA GLY A 383 6.65 9.53 -12.21
C GLY A 383 8.15 9.64 -12.48
N ALA A 384 8.98 9.53 -11.44
CA ALA A 384 10.43 9.48 -11.61
C ALA A 384 10.87 8.17 -12.28
N GLY A 385 11.96 8.20 -13.03
CA GLY A 385 12.61 6.99 -13.51
C GLY A 385 13.24 6.17 -12.37
N GLY A 386 13.39 4.87 -12.59
CA GLY A 386 14.05 3.96 -11.67
C GLY A 386 15.57 4.05 -11.75
N VAL A 387 16.26 3.97 -10.62
CA VAL A 387 17.72 4.06 -10.56
C VAL A 387 18.36 2.74 -10.98
N ASN A 388 19.61 2.79 -11.47
CA ASN A 388 20.45 1.61 -11.56
C ASN A 388 21.72 1.71 -10.68
N ALA A 389 22.21 0.56 -10.20
CA ALA A 389 23.35 0.52 -9.28
C ALA A 389 24.71 0.34 -9.99
N PHE A 390 24.74 -0.39 -11.13
CA PHE A 390 25.99 -0.82 -11.78
C PHE A 390 26.10 -0.42 -13.27
N LEU A 391 25.74 -1.30 -14.21
CA LEU A 391 26.17 -1.19 -15.62
C LEU A 391 25.12 -0.63 -16.60
N GLY A 392 23.83 -0.75 -16.29
CA GLY A 392 22.73 -0.26 -17.14
C GLY A 392 22.54 1.27 -17.18
N ALA A 393 21.52 1.71 -17.89
CA ALA A 393 21.09 3.10 -17.94
C ALA A 393 20.15 3.45 -16.77
N GLY A 394 20.08 4.73 -16.41
CA GLY A 394 19.01 5.23 -15.55
C GLY A 394 17.66 5.22 -16.30
N GLY A 395 16.56 4.97 -15.60
CA GLY A 395 15.23 5.03 -16.18
C GLY A 395 14.82 6.46 -16.55
N ALA A 396 14.13 6.65 -17.67
CA ALA A 396 13.59 7.97 -18.02
C ALA A 396 12.43 8.36 -17.08
N GLY A 397 12.24 9.64 -16.83
CA GLY A 397 11.05 10.16 -16.16
C GLY A 397 9.81 10.08 -17.04
N GLY A 398 8.63 9.96 -16.44
CA GLY A 398 7.36 9.95 -17.14
C GLY A 398 6.90 11.36 -17.51
N ASP A 399 6.08 11.49 -18.55
CA ASP A 399 5.53 12.77 -18.95
C ASP A 399 4.47 13.29 -17.97
N GLY A 400 4.37 14.60 -17.82
CA GLY A 400 3.29 15.25 -17.10
C GLY A 400 2.00 15.27 -17.91
N GLY A 401 0.86 15.20 -17.21
CA GLY A 401 -0.45 15.22 -17.81
C GLY A 401 -0.93 16.62 -18.19
N ARG A 402 -1.93 16.70 -19.06
CA ARG A 402 -2.51 17.96 -19.51
C ARG A 402 -3.32 18.65 -18.39
N GLY A 403 -3.20 19.97 -18.31
CA GLY A 403 -4.03 20.81 -17.42
C GLY A 403 -5.47 20.95 -17.89
N GLY A 404 -6.32 21.48 -17.01
CA GLY A 404 -7.75 21.67 -17.28
C GLY A 404 -8.02 22.52 -18.52
N LEU A 405 -9.13 22.24 -19.21
CA LEU A 405 -9.52 22.95 -20.44
C LEU A 405 -9.69 24.47 -20.24
N LEU A 406 -10.21 24.89 -19.08
CA LEU A 406 -10.46 26.30 -18.75
C LEU A 406 -9.37 26.87 -17.86
N LEU A 407 -9.12 26.24 -16.69
CA LEU A 407 -8.13 26.68 -15.72
C LEU A 407 -7.34 25.49 -15.18
N GLY A 408 -6.03 25.47 -15.39
CA GLY A 408 -5.21 24.42 -14.84
C GLY A 408 -3.81 24.38 -15.43
N ASN A 409 -2.82 24.16 -14.58
CA ASN A 409 -1.45 23.97 -15.05
C ASN A 409 -1.31 22.56 -15.62
N GLY A 410 -0.50 22.42 -16.67
CA GLY A 410 -0.02 21.10 -17.06
C GLY A 410 0.88 20.52 -15.99
N GLY A 411 0.84 19.20 -15.80
CA GLY A 411 1.67 18.52 -14.82
C GLY A 411 3.15 18.59 -15.19
N ALA A 412 4.02 18.66 -14.19
CA ALA A 412 5.46 18.56 -14.41
C ALA A 412 5.85 17.16 -14.92
N GLY A 413 6.86 17.10 -15.78
CA GLY A 413 7.52 15.85 -16.15
C GLY A 413 8.29 15.27 -14.97
N GLY A 414 8.34 13.94 -14.89
CA GLY A 414 9.10 13.21 -13.90
C GLY A 414 10.60 13.35 -14.13
N ALA A 415 11.38 13.32 -13.04
CA ALA A 415 12.83 13.33 -13.15
C ALA A 415 13.36 12.02 -13.76
N GLY A 416 14.38 12.12 -14.58
CA GLY A 416 15.17 10.97 -15.01
C GLY A 416 16.00 10.42 -13.85
N ALA A 417 16.19 9.11 -13.83
CA ALA A 417 16.99 8.47 -12.81
C ALA A 417 18.48 8.56 -13.09
N GLU A 418 19.27 8.47 -12.03
CA GLU A 418 20.72 8.41 -12.15
C GLU A 418 21.19 7.09 -12.77
N SER A 419 22.37 7.14 -13.37
CA SER A 419 23.10 5.95 -13.82
C SER A 419 24.34 5.67 -12.95
N GLY A 420 24.76 4.40 -12.87
CA GLY A 420 25.93 3.92 -12.14
C GLY A 420 27.26 4.62 -12.49
N THR A 421 28.26 4.47 -11.61
CA THR A 421 29.48 5.31 -11.61
C THR A 421 30.41 5.10 -12.80
N ALA A 422 30.99 6.21 -13.30
CA ALA A 422 32.00 6.23 -14.35
C ALA A 422 33.26 5.46 -13.92
N GLY A 423 33.52 4.32 -14.57
CA GLY A 423 34.68 3.46 -14.29
C GLY A 423 34.51 2.03 -14.80
N PHE A 424 33.27 1.56 -14.90
CA PHE A 424 32.94 0.21 -15.40
C PHE A 424 32.15 0.21 -16.73
N GLY A 425 32.03 1.36 -17.40
CA GLY A 425 31.27 1.48 -18.65
C GLY A 425 29.75 1.62 -18.46
N GLY A 426 29.30 2.26 -17.38
CA GLY A 426 27.88 2.48 -17.09
C GLY A 426 27.13 3.22 -18.20
N GLY A 427 25.85 2.85 -18.39
CA GLY A 427 24.97 3.45 -19.39
C GLY A 427 24.64 4.92 -19.14
N PRO A 428 23.95 5.60 -20.07
CA PRO A 428 23.51 6.98 -19.87
C PRO A 428 22.52 7.07 -18.70
N ALA A 429 22.50 8.21 -18.01
CA ALA A 429 21.44 8.51 -17.07
C ALA A 429 20.11 8.75 -17.80
N GLY A 430 19.01 8.55 -17.09
CA GLY A 430 17.68 8.66 -17.67
C GLY A 430 17.35 10.09 -18.07
N ALA A 431 16.70 10.27 -19.22
CA ALA A 431 16.15 11.57 -19.59
C ALA A 431 15.01 11.97 -18.63
N GLY A 432 14.82 13.26 -18.42
CA GLY A 432 13.61 13.75 -17.75
C GLY A 432 12.40 13.68 -18.68
N GLY A 433 11.22 13.51 -18.09
CA GLY A 433 9.95 13.50 -18.81
C GLY A 433 9.54 14.89 -19.28
N ASN A 434 8.66 14.96 -20.26
CA ASN A 434 8.12 16.22 -20.74
C ASN A 434 7.07 16.78 -19.77
N GLY A 435 6.96 18.10 -19.69
CA GLY A 435 5.86 18.76 -19.01
C GLY A 435 4.58 18.72 -19.84
N GLY A 436 3.43 18.60 -19.17
CA GLY A 436 2.12 18.64 -19.81
C GLY A 436 1.73 20.07 -20.21
N ASN A 437 0.83 20.22 -21.17
CA ASN A 437 0.39 21.55 -21.63
C ASN A 437 -0.70 22.15 -20.72
N GLY A 438 -0.64 23.47 -20.53
CA GLY A 438 -1.79 24.29 -20.15
C GLY A 438 -2.64 24.62 -21.39
N ILE A 439 -3.94 24.90 -21.20
CA ILE A 439 -4.89 24.98 -22.34
C ILE A 439 -5.42 26.39 -22.60
N LEU A 440 -6.29 26.91 -21.74
CA LEU A 440 -6.82 28.27 -21.90
C LEU A 440 -6.18 29.21 -20.88
N ILE A 441 -6.34 28.91 -19.59
CA ILE A 441 -5.66 29.58 -18.49
C ILE A 441 -4.86 28.54 -17.71
N GLY A 442 -3.57 28.78 -17.52
CA GLY A 442 -2.67 27.91 -16.76
C GLY A 442 -1.33 27.75 -17.44
N ASN A 443 -0.30 27.52 -16.62
CA ASN A 443 1.06 27.36 -17.13
C ASN A 443 1.21 25.98 -17.80
N GLY A 444 2.14 25.87 -18.74
CA GLY A 444 2.66 24.58 -19.15
C GLY A 444 3.49 24.00 -18.01
N GLY A 445 3.46 22.69 -17.83
CA GLY A 445 4.24 22.00 -16.81
C GLY A 445 5.73 22.07 -17.10
N ASN A 446 6.55 22.08 -16.06
CA ASN A 446 8.01 22.03 -16.24
C ASN A 446 8.45 20.70 -16.85
N ALA A 447 9.51 20.74 -17.64
CA ALA A 447 10.27 19.55 -17.96
C ALA A 447 10.83 18.90 -16.69
N GLY A 448 10.87 17.57 -16.69
CA GLY A 448 11.67 16.81 -15.76
C GLY A 448 13.16 17.04 -16.00
N ALA A 449 13.93 17.17 -14.93
CA ALA A 449 15.39 17.16 -15.01
C ALA A 449 15.88 15.78 -15.46
N GLY A 450 16.92 15.74 -16.29
CA GLY A 450 17.63 14.49 -16.59
C GLY A 450 18.40 13.99 -15.37
N GLY A 451 18.64 12.69 -15.30
CA GLY A 451 19.46 12.08 -14.26
C GLY A 451 20.94 12.40 -14.43
N ASN A 452 21.70 12.26 -13.34
CA ASN A 452 23.15 12.41 -13.35
C ASN A 452 23.85 11.07 -13.61
N GLY A 453 25.00 11.09 -14.29
CA GLY A 453 25.76 9.89 -14.64
C GLY A 453 26.93 10.19 -15.59
N PRO A 454 27.66 9.16 -16.06
CA PRO A 454 28.82 9.32 -16.96
C PRO A 454 28.45 10.06 -18.26
N ALA A 455 27.26 9.78 -18.77
CA ALA A 455 26.55 10.60 -19.74
C ALA A 455 25.24 11.07 -19.09
N PRO A 456 25.14 12.36 -18.71
CA PRO A 456 23.92 12.90 -18.10
C PRO A 456 22.71 12.76 -19.03
N GLY A 457 21.54 12.54 -18.44
CA GLY A 457 20.29 12.50 -19.17
C GLY A 457 19.90 13.88 -19.66
N SER A 458 19.22 13.96 -20.81
CA SER A 458 18.64 15.23 -21.26
C SER A 458 17.50 15.66 -20.35
N THR A 459 17.37 16.97 -20.12
CA THR A 459 16.15 17.55 -19.55
C THR A 459 15.02 17.38 -20.58
N GLY A 460 13.82 17.02 -20.13
CA GLY A 460 12.66 16.90 -21.01
C GLY A 460 12.24 18.23 -21.63
N ALA A 461 11.22 18.24 -22.49
CA ALA A 461 10.64 19.49 -22.97
C ALA A 461 9.58 20.01 -21.99
N GLY A 462 9.55 21.31 -21.73
CA GLY A 462 8.48 21.95 -20.97
C GLY A 462 7.17 21.96 -21.76
N GLY A 463 6.05 22.01 -21.06
CA GLY A 463 4.74 22.19 -21.67
C GLY A 463 4.52 23.62 -22.15
N ILE A 464 3.67 23.78 -23.15
CA ILE A 464 3.21 25.10 -23.61
C ILE A 464 2.14 25.64 -22.66
N GLY A 465 2.20 26.93 -22.34
CA GLY A 465 1.20 27.64 -21.53
C GLY A 465 -0.14 27.81 -22.24
N GLY A 466 -1.18 28.13 -21.48
CA GLY A 466 -2.53 28.33 -22.00
C GLY A 466 -2.63 29.49 -23.00
N LEU A 467 -3.55 29.36 -23.96
CA LEU A 467 -3.73 30.30 -25.08
C LEU A 467 -4.11 31.73 -24.67
N LEU A 468 -4.72 31.93 -23.50
CA LEU A 468 -5.13 33.25 -23.01
C LEU A 468 -4.16 33.76 -21.94
N LEU A 469 -3.82 32.90 -20.99
CA LEU A 469 -2.94 33.25 -19.88
C LEU A 469 -2.20 32.02 -19.40
N GLY A 470 -0.88 32.04 -19.44
CA GLY A 470 -0.07 30.93 -18.94
C GLY A 470 1.35 31.07 -19.42
N LEU A 471 2.30 30.96 -18.48
CA LEU A 471 3.71 30.89 -18.85
C LEU A 471 4.01 29.49 -19.37
N ASP A 472 4.91 29.41 -20.35
CA ASP A 472 5.47 28.14 -20.75
C ASP A 472 6.22 27.49 -19.58
N GLY A 473 6.22 26.16 -19.56
CA GLY A 473 7.03 25.40 -18.63
C GLY A 473 8.52 25.59 -18.89
N PHE A 474 9.34 25.36 -17.87
CA PHE A 474 10.78 25.37 -18.04
C PHE A 474 11.21 24.40 -19.15
N ASN A 475 12.06 24.87 -20.07
CA ASN A 475 12.53 24.18 -21.28
C ASN A 475 11.44 23.86 -22.33
N ALA A 476 10.37 24.65 -22.41
CA ALA A 476 9.34 24.45 -23.44
C ALA A 476 9.86 24.69 -24.87
N PRO A 477 9.30 23.99 -25.89
CA PRO A 477 9.65 24.20 -27.29
C PRO A 477 9.38 25.64 -27.73
N ALA A 478 10.25 26.18 -28.59
CA ALA A 478 10.04 27.48 -29.20
C ALA A 478 8.76 27.49 -30.05
N SER A 479 8.07 28.63 -30.07
CA SER A 479 6.89 28.81 -30.90
C SER A 479 7.19 28.62 -32.40
N PRO A 480 6.37 27.87 -33.14
CA PRO A 480 6.55 27.71 -34.57
C PRO A 480 6.28 29.05 -35.29
N SER A 481 6.91 29.26 -36.45
CA SER A 481 6.74 30.46 -37.32
C SER A 481 5.37 30.48 -38.04
N THR A 482 4.31 30.37 -37.25
CA THR A 482 2.90 30.40 -37.68
C THR A 482 2.20 31.61 -37.03
N PRO A 483 1.03 32.02 -37.53
CA PRO A 483 0.26 33.11 -36.90
C PRO A 483 -0.04 32.84 -35.41
N LEU A 484 -0.39 31.60 -35.06
CA LEU A 484 -0.64 31.19 -33.68
C LEU A 484 0.64 31.23 -32.82
N GLY A 485 1.80 30.81 -33.37
CA GLY A 485 3.07 30.90 -32.64
C GLY A 485 3.57 32.34 -32.44
N THR A 486 3.21 33.27 -33.34
CA THR A 486 3.54 34.69 -33.16
C THR A 486 2.73 35.31 -32.02
N LEU A 487 1.44 34.98 -31.92
CA LEU A 487 0.59 35.42 -30.82
C LEU A 487 1.09 34.87 -29.47
N HIS A 488 1.49 33.60 -29.44
CA HIS A 488 2.08 32.99 -28.26
C HIS A 488 3.35 33.72 -27.79
N THR A 489 4.24 34.06 -28.73
CA THR A 489 5.47 34.82 -28.42
C THR A 489 5.15 36.18 -27.77
N VAL A 490 4.16 36.91 -28.30
CA VAL A 490 3.71 38.19 -27.71
C VAL A 490 3.11 37.97 -26.32
N GLN A 491 2.32 36.92 -26.13
CA GLN A 491 1.76 36.57 -24.82
C GLN A 491 2.86 36.34 -23.78
N GLN A 492 3.90 35.54 -24.09
CA GLN A 492 5.01 35.29 -23.16
C GLN A 492 5.77 36.59 -22.80
N GLN A 493 5.92 37.53 -23.73
CA GLN A 493 6.53 38.85 -23.46
C GLN A 493 5.68 39.70 -22.50
N VAL A 494 4.37 39.72 -22.71
CA VAL A 494 3.43 40.43 -21.82
C VAL A 494 3.45 39.83 -20.42
N LEU A 495 3.44 38.49 -20.31
CA LEU A 495 3.56 37.79 -19.02
C LEU A 495 4.85 38.14 -18.28
N ASN A 496 5.98 38.23 -18.98
CA ASN A 496 7.25 38.68 -18.38
C ASN A 496 7.17 40.12 -17.85
N ALA A 497 6.50 41.02 -18.58
CA ALA A 497 6.28 42.39 -18.12
C ALA A 497 5.36 42.44 -16.88
N ILE A 498 4.33 41.58 -16.83
CA ILE A 498 3.45 41.43 -15.66
C ILE A 498 4.21 40.89 -14.45
N ASN A 499 5.15 39.96 -14.66
CA ASN A 499 5.93 39.36 -13.58
C ASN A 499 7.00 40.29 -13.01
N ALA A 500 7.54 41.22 -13.80
CA ALA A 500 8.68 42.03 -13.38
C ALA A 500 8.48 42.80 -12.05
N PRO A 501 7.32 43.45 -11.79
CA PRO A 501 7.08 44.10 -10.50
C PRO A 501 7.05 43.11 -9.32
N ALA A 502 6.40 41.96 -9.48
CA ALA A 502 6.32 40.93 -8.43
C ALA A 502 7.71 40.32 -8.16
N GLN A 503 8.45 39.99 -9.22
CA GLN A 503 9.81 39.47 -9.13
C GLN A 503 10.75 40.46 -8.42
N ALA A 504 10.63 41.76 -8.71
CA ALA A 504 11.44 42.79 -8.06
C ALA A 504 11.06 42.99 -6.57
N LEU A 505 9.77 42.90 -6.24
CA LEU A 505 9.29 43.15 -4.88
C LEU A 505 9.48 41.96 -3.94
N THR A 506 9.28 40.74 -4.44
CA THR A 506 9.22 39.52 -3.60
C THR A 506 10.25 38.46 -3.98
N GLY A 507 11.06 38.68 -5.02
CA GLY A 507 11.99 37.67 -5.56
C GLY A 507 11.29 36.48 -6.23
N ARG A 508 9.98 36.58 -6.50
CA ARG A 508 9.15 35.50 -7.05
C ARG A 508 8.19 36.06 -8.10
N PRO A 509 7.93 35.35 -9.20
CA PRO A 509 7.00 35.83 -10.22
C PRO A 509 5.56 35.77 -9.70
N LEU A 510 4.65 36.45 -10.37
CA LEU A 510 3.22 36.29 -10.11
C LEU A 510 2.69 35.03 -10.81
N ILE A 511 3.09 34.82 -12.06
CA ILE A 511 2.69 33.72 -12.92
C ILE A 511 3.95 33.04 -13.46
N GLY A 512 4.13 31.76 -13.17
CA GLY A 512 5.24 30.96 -13.68
C GLY A 512 5.57 29.85 -12.71
N ASN A 513 6.15 28.77 -13.22
CA ASN A 513 6.55 27.66 -12.37
C ASN A 513 7.90 27.93 -11.71
N GLY A 514 8.15 27.25 -10.60
CA GLY A 514 9.44 27.27 -9.95
C GLY A 514 10.51 26.61 -10.82
N ALA A 515 11.72 27.16 -10.83
CA ALA A 515 12.84 26.56 -11.53
C ALA A 515 13.20 25.19 -10.90
N PRO A 516 13.40 24.13 -11.72
CA PRO A 516 13.97 22.87 -11.25
C PRO A 516 15.37 23.07 -10.62
N GLY A 517 15.65 22.34 -9.55
CA GLY A 517 17.00 22.17 -9.03
C GLY A 517 17.89 21.46 -10.05
N ALA A 518 19.16 21.85 -10.13
CA ALA A 518 20.09 21.25 -11.09
C ALA A 518 20.35 19.76 -10.77
N ALA A 519 20.34 18.90 -11.78
CA ALA A 519 20.67 17.49 -11.61
C ALA A 519 22.08 17.31 -11.00
N GLY A 520 22.22 16.35 -10.09
CA GLY A 520 23.48 16.08 -9.40
C GLY A 520 23.87 17.09 -8.32
N SER A 521 23.08 18.13 -8.05
CA SER A 521 23.41 19.16 -7.05
C SER A 521 22.80 18.89 -5.68
N GLY A 522 21.74 18.09 -5.60
CA GLY A 522 20.88 17.95 -4.42
C GLY A 522 20.17 19.26 -4.03
N ALA A 523 20.12 20.27 -4.90
CA ALA A 523 19.50 21.55 -4.62
C ALA A 523 17.97 21.46 -4.66
N ASP A 524 17.31 22.21 -3.78
CA ASP A 524 15.86 22.33 -3.77
C ASP A 524 15.33 22.97 -5.06
N GLY A 525 14.13 22.56 -5.44
CA GLY A 525 13.36 23.25 -6.47
C GLY A 525 12.87 24.60 -5.97
N ALA A 526 12.91 25.62 -6.83
CA ALA A 526 12.41 26.93 -6.47
C ALA A 526 10.88 26.90 -6.32
N PRO A 527 10.29 27.79 -5.50
CA PRO A 527 8.84 27.87 -5.40
C PRO A 527 8.22 28.46 -6.67
N GLY A 528 6.98 28.06 -6.96
CA GLY A 528 6.17 28.63 -8.04
C GLY A 528 5.81 30.10 -7.82
N GLY A 529 5.28 30.73 -8.87
CA GLY A 529 4.76 32.09 -8.81
C GLY A 529 3.58 32.22 -7.85
N TRP A 530 3.34 33.42 -7.31
CA TRP A 530 2.35 33.61 -6.25
C TRP A 530 0.91 33.25 -6.63
N LEU A 531 0.51 33.50 -7.87
CA LEU A 531 -0.87 33.30 -8.34
C LEU A 531 -1.03 31.97 -9.08
N LEU A 532 -0.28 31.79 -10.16
CA LEU A 532 -0.30 30.56 -10.99
C LEU A 532 1.13 30.05 -11.10
N GLY A 533 1.40 28.87 -10.58
CA GLY A 533 2.75 28.31 -10.65
C GLY A 533 2.90 27.03 -9.87
N ASP A 534 3.35 26.00 -10.57
CA ASP A 534 3.78 24.76 -9.94
C ASP A 534 5.14 24.98 -9.27
N GLY A 535 5.45 24.16 -8.26
CA GLY A 535 6.78 24.12 -7.68
C GLY A 535 7.81 23.54 -8.65
N GLY A 536 9.05 24.01 -8.57
CA GLY A 536 10.18 23.39 -9.28
C GLY A 536 10.50 22.02 -8.69
N SER A 537 10.92 21.05 -9.50
CA SER A 537 11.40 19.77 -8.99
C SER A 537 12.74 19.94 -8.26
N GLY A 538 13.00 19.14 -7.22
CA GLY A 538 14.31 19.06 -6.59
C GLY A 538 15.35 18.42 -7.52
N GLY A 539 16.60 18.88 -7.42
CA GLY A 539 17.73 18.28 -8.13
C GLY A 539 18.13 16.93 -7.54
N SER A 540 18.55 15.97 -8.37
CA SER A 540 19.11 14.72 -7.87
C SER A 540 20.41 14.95 -7.09
N GLY A 541 20.76 14.07 -6.16
CA GLY A 541 22.05 14.11 -5.47
C GLY A 541 23.22 13.82 -6.42
N GLN A 542 24.47 14.11 -6.05
CA GLN A 542 25.60 13.81 -6.92
C GLN A 542 25.87 12.30 -7.06
N ALA A 543 25.78 11.73 -8.27
CA ALA A 543 26.07 10.31 -8.53
C ALA A 543 27.36 9.82 -7.86
N GLY A 544 27.28 8.68 -7.17
CA GLY A 544 28.38 8.07 -6.43
C GLY A 544 28.67 8.65 -5.04
N SER A 545 28.04 9.76 -4.65
CA SER A 545 28.31 10.42 -3.35
C SER A 545 27.47 9.89 -2.18
N GLY A 546 26.28 9.33 -2.47
CA GLY A 546 25.23 9.11 -1.48
C GLY A 546 24.56 10.39 -0.96
N GLN A 547 24.70 11.52 -1.67
CA GLN A 547 24.01 12.76 -1.35
C GLN A 547 22.50 12.61 -1.53
N ALA A 548 21.73 13.22 -0.62
CA ALA A 548 20.28 13.29 -0.75
C ALA A 548 19.84 14.12 -1.95
N GLY A 549 18.66 13.80 -2.49
CA GLY A 549 17.99 14.66 -3.46
C GLY A 549 17.43 15.91 -2.80
N GLY A 550 17.35 17.00 -3.57
CA GLY A 550 16.75 18.25 -3.12
C GLY A 550 15.24 18.13 -2.96
N THR A 551 14.66 18.94 -2.10
CA THR A 551 13.20 19.01 -1.93
C THR A 551 12.53 19.67 -3.13
N GLY A 552 11.28 19.31 -3.41
CA GLY A 552 10.45 20.00 -4.39
C GLY A 552 10.01 21.36 -3.87
N GLY A 553 9.96 22.35 -4.76
CA GLY A 553 9.46 23.69 -4.45
C GLY A 553 7.97 23.69 -4.13
N ALA A 554 7.53 24.61 -3.27
CA ALA A 554 6.10 24.83 -3.04
C ALA A 554 5.45 25.58 -4.21
N ALA A 555 4.20 25.27 -4.51
CA ALA A 555 3.40 26.00 -5.49
C ALA A 555 2.87 27.35 -4.96
N GLY A 556 2.22 28.09 -5.85
CA GLY A 556 1.56 29.38 -5.58
C GLY A 556 0.18 29.28 -4.92
N LEU A 557 -0.76 30.10 -5.37
CA LEU A 557 -2.18 29.97 -5.02
C LEU A 557 -2.82 28.80 -5.77
N PHE A 558 -2.50 28.66 -7.06
CA PHE A 558 -2.88 27.57 -7.95
C PHE A 558 -1.63 26.91 -8.53
N GLY A 559 -1.51 25.60 -8.36
CA GLY A 559 -0.44 24.79 -8.94
C GLY A 559 -0.07 23.59 -8.08
N SER A 560 0.52 22.57 -8.67
CA SER A 560 1.01 21.39 -7.95
C SER A 560 2.39 21.65 -7.34
N GLY A 561 2.65 21.05 -6.17
CA GLY A 561 3.98 21.07 -5.59
C GLY A 561 5.00 20.36 -6.48
N GLY A 562 6.26 20.81 -6.41
CA GLY A 562 7.35 20.20 -7.18
C GLY A 562 7.68 18.80 -6.68
N THR A 563 8.14 17.92 -7.56
CA THR A 563 8.64 16.59 -7.16
C THR A 563 9.95 16.70 -6.38
N GLY A 564 10.16 15.80 -5.43
CA GLY A 564 11.46 15.66 -4.76
C GLY A 564 12.51 15.04 -5.67
N GLY A 565 13.77 15.48 -5.55
CA GLY A 565 14.90 14.94 -6.31
C GLY A 565 15.26 13.51 -5.86
N ALA A 566 15.78 12.71 -6.78
CA ALA A 566 16.28 11.37 -6.44
C ALA A 566 17.56 11.44 -5.58
N GLY A 567 17.67 10.54 -4.61
CA GLY A 567 18.90 10.35 -3.85
C GLY A 567 19.99 9.68 -4.69
N ALA A 568 21.23 10.10 -4.50
CA ALA A 568 22.36 9.55 -5.25
C ALA A 568 22.69 8.12 -4.83
N SER A 569 23.09 7.30 -5.80
CA SER A 569 23.69 6.00 -5.52
C SER A 569 25.07 6.14 -4.86
N LYS A 570 25.46 5.17 -4.02
CA LYS A 570 26.79 5.08 -3.40
C LYS A 570 27.38 3.67 -3.54
N PRO A 571 27.95 3.32 -4.70
CA PRO A 571 28.57 2.03 -4.91
C PRO A 571 30.01 1.97 -4.38
N ASN A 572 30.48 0.76 -4.10
CA ASN A 572 31.88 0.38 -3.85
C ASN A 572 32.56 1.03 -2.63
N ALA A 573 31.82 1.35 -1.56
CA ALA A 573 32.41 1.77 -0.28
C ALA A 573 31.92 0.91 0.89
N PHE A 574 32.84 0.43 1.73
CA PHE A 574 32.50 -0.17 3.02
C PHE A 574 31.73 0.87 3.84
N GLY A 575 30.55 0.51 4.34
CA GLY A 575 29.71 1.47 5.05
C GLY A 575 28.84 2.37 4.15
N ALA A 576 28.79 2.11 2.84
CA ALA A 576 28.01 2.95 1.92
C ALA A 576 26.52 2.96 2.26
N VAL A 577 25.94 4.17 2.27
CA VAL A 577 24.50 4.40 2.38
C VAL A 577 24.06 5.22 1.18
N GLY A 578 22.98 4.80 0.54
CA GLY A 578 22.38 5.54 -0.56
C GLY A 578 21.77 6.85 -0.06
N GLY A 579 21.79 7.89 -0.89
CA GLY A 579 21.19 9.18 -0.53
C GLY A 579 19.68 9.06 -0.36
N ALA A 580 19.09 9.78 0.58
CA ALA A 580 17.63 9.84 0.69
C ALA A 580 17.04 10.59 -0.51
N GLY A 581 15.84 10.22 -0.93
CA GLY A 581 15.04 11.03 -1.85
C GLY A 581 14.60 12.33 -1.18
N GLY A 582 14.53 13.41 -1.95
CA GLY A 582 14.01 14.70 -1.48
C GLY A 582 12.51 14.65 -1.25
N THR A 583 11.99 15.46 -0.34
CA THR A 583 10.54 15.55 -0.11
C THR A 583 9.84 16.26 -1.27
N GLY A 584 8.60 15.89 -1.57
CA GLY A 584 7.76 16.66 -2.49
C GLY A 584 7.39 18.03 -1.90
N GLY A 585 7.22 19.01 -2.76
CA GLY A 585 6.81 20.36 -2.39
C GLY A 585 5.32 20.45 -2.06
N ALA A 586 4.93 21.48 -1.30
CA ALA A 586 3.52 21.70 -1.00
C ALA A 586 2.73 22.14 -2.26
N GLY A 587 1.50 21.66 -2.38
CA GLY A 587 0.54 22.13 -3.38
C GLY A 587 0.09 23.57 -3.14
N GLY A 588 -0.52 24.16 -4.16
CA GLY A 588 -0.89 25.56 -4.15
C GLY A 588 -1.92 25.87 -3.07
N TRP A 589 -1.80 27.00 -2.38
CA TRP A 589 -2.56 27.26 -1.15
C TRP A 589 -4.07 27.05 -1.29
N LEU A 590 -4.66 27.43 -2.44
CA LEU A 590 -6.07 27.20 -2.70
C LEU A 590 -6.29 25.88 -3.46
N PHE A 591 -5.62 25.70 -4.59
CA PHE A 591 -5.76 24.51 -5.43
C PHE A 591 -4.40 23.97 -5.85
N GLY A 592 -4.26 22.65 -5.73
CA GLY A 592 -3.11 21.92 -6.24
C GLY A 592 -2.65 20.83 -5.29
N ASP A 593 -2.22 19.72 -5.86
CA ASP A 593 -1.77 18.57 -5.09
C ASP A 593 -0.33 18.79 -4.60
N GLY A 594 0.01 18.11 -3.51
CA GLY A 594 1.40 18.02 -3.08
C GLY A 594 2.25 17.28 -4.10
N GLY A 595 3.52 17.65 -4.20
CA GLY A 595 4.47 16.97 -5.07
C GLY A 595 4.82 15.57 -4.58
N VAL A 596 5.20 14.68 -5.49
CA VAL A 596 5.66 13.32 -5.15
C VAL A 596 7.07 13.39 -4.55
N GLY A 597 7.34 12.55 -3.54
CA GLY A 597 8.66 12.38 -2.95
C GLY A 597 9.65 11.67 -3.88
N GLY A 598 10.92 12.04 -3.81
CA GLY A 598 11.98 11.48 -4.61
C GLY A 598 12.32 10.04 -4.24
N VAL A 599 12.84 9.27 -5.20
CA VAL A 599 13.31 7.89 -4.98
C VAL A 599 14.62 7.90 -4.16
N GLY A 600 14.78 6.95 -3.24
CA GLY A 600 16.01 6.74 -2.49
C GLY A 600 17.12 6.11 -3.34
N GLY A 601 18.37 6.52 -3.10
CA GLY A 601 19.54 6.07 -3.85
C GLY A 601 19.94 4.63 -3.55
N ALA A 602 20.53 3.96 -4.54
CA ALA A 602 21.06 2.61 -4.39
C ALA A 602 22.39 2.57 -3.60
N ALA A 603 22.68 1.47 -2.91
CA ALA A 603 23.96 1.28 -2.22
C ALA A 603 24.53 -0.13 -2.44
N SER A 604 25.86 -0.27 -2.37
CA SER A 604 26.49 -1.60 -2.27
C SER A 604 26.88 -1.97 -0.83
N GLY A 605 26.51 -1.13 0.15
CA GLY A 605 26.92 -1.21 1.54
C GLY A 605 25.75 -1.37 2.52
N LEU A 606 25.85 -0.69 3.67
CA LEU A 606 24.98 -0.88 4.84
C LEU A 606 23.50 -0.67 4.58
N ALA A 607 23.12 0.33 3.76
CA ALA A 607 21.71 0.60 3.53
C ALA A 607 21.39 1.33 2.21
N GLY A 608 20.25 0.98 1.61
CA GLY A 608 19.63 1.81 0.58
C GLY A 608 19.11 3.13 1.17
N GLY A 609 19.04 4.19 0.36
CA GLY A 609 18.51 5.47 0.80
C GLY A 609 17.00 5.43 1.01
N ALA A 610 16.46 6.15 2.00
CA ALA A 610 15.00 6.23 2.17
C ALA A 610 14.35 7.00 1.01
N GLY A 611 13.13 6.65 0.66
CA GLY A 611 12.29 7.47 -0.22
C GLY A 611 11.88 8.78 0.47
N GLY A 612 11.74 9.85 -0.30
CA GLY A 612 11.30 11.15 0.19
C GLY A 612 9.81 11.16 0.53
N ALA A 613 9.40 11.94 1.51
CA ALA A 613 7.98 12.12 1.81
C ALA A 613 7.26 12.88 0.68
N GLY A 614 5.98 12.57 0.46
CA GLY A 614 5.13 13.38 -0.40
C GLY A 614 4.78 14.73 0.23
N GLY A 615 4.57 15.75 -0.60
CA GLY A 615 4.19 17.09 -0.17
C GLY A 615 2.73 17.15 0.29
N ALA A 616 2.40 18.12 1.15
CA ALA A 616 1.02 18.37 1.55
C ALA A 616 0.21 18.99 0.38
N GLY A 617 -1.06 18.65 0.28
CA GLY A 617 -2.01 19.31 -0.63
C GLY A 617 -2.38 20.73 -0.20
N GLY A 618 -2.80 21.55 -1.16
CA GLY A 618 -3.46 22.84 -0.94
C GLY A 618 -4.80 22.72 -0.24
N LEU A 619 -5.54 23.81 -0.04
CA LEU A 619 -6.85 23.80 0.63
C LEU A 619 -7.80 22.72 0.06
N PHE A 620 -7.83 22.57 -1.27
CA PHE A 620 -8.62 21.57 -1.99
C PHE A 620 -7.78 20.43 -2.62
N GLY A 621 -6.46 20.43 -2.41
CA GLY A 621 -5.55 19.49 -3.05
C GLY A 621 -5.41 18.15 -2.34
N ALA A 622 -4.98 17.13 -3.06
CA ALA A 622 -4.55 15.86 -2.50
C ALA A 622 -3.11 15.97 -1.97
N GLY A 623 -2.75 15.11 -1.03
CA GLY A 623 -1.35 14.91 -0.67
C GLY A 623 -0.57 14.23 -1.79
N GLY A 624 0.71 14.55 -1.93
CA GLY A 624 1.61 13.88 -2.88
C GLY A 624 1.99 12.47 -2.41
N ALA A 625 2.30 11.57 -3.34
CA ALA A 625 2.77 10.23 -2.98
C ALA A 625 4.21 10.28 -2.41
N GLY A 626 4.53 9.34 -1.52
CA GLY A 626 5.89 9.12 -1.04
C GLY A 626 6.77 8.47 -2.10
N GLY A 627 8.07 8.73 -2.02
CA GLY A 627 9.07 8.14 -2.89
C GLY A 627 9.42 6.71 -2.50
N VAL A 628 9.93 5.94 -3.45
CA VAL A 628 10.33 4.54 -3.23
C VAL A 628 11.67 4.49 -2.49
N GLY A 629 11.84 3.51 -1.61
CA GLY A 629 13.10 3.23 -0.94
C GLY A 629 14.17 2.66 -1.87
N GLY A 630 15.42 3.03 -1.64
CA GLY A 630 16.57 2.60 -2.43
C GLY A 630 16.96 1.14 -2.20
N ILE A 631 17.61 0.56 -3.22
CA ILE A 631 18.04 -0.85 -3.22
C ILE A 631 19.43 -1.02 -2.61
N THR A 632 19.75 -2.22 -2.10
CA THR A 632 21.12 -2.56 -1.67
C THR A 632 21.55 -4.00 -1.92
N SER A 633 22.83 -4.16 -2.27
CA SER A 633 23.47 -5.45 -2.55
C SER A 633 24.21 -6.08 -1.35
N SER A 634 24.07 -5.57 -0.13
CA SER A 634 24.71 -6.20 1.05
C SER A 634 24.07 -5.89 2.40
N GLY A 635 23.17 -4.90 2.48
CA GLY A 635 22.56 -4.45 3.72
C GLY A 635 21.04 -4.38 3.66
N ASN A 636 20.48 -3.46 4.44
CA ASN A 636 19.03 -3.28 4.53
C ASN A 636 18.55 -2.28 3.50
N ALA A 637 17.44 -2.56 2.83
CA ALA A 637 16.91 -1.62 1.86
C ALA A 637 16.39 -0.34 2.51
N GLY A 638 16.29 0.71 1.69
CA GLY A 638 15.67 1.96 2.09
C GLY A 638 14.17 1.76 2.34
N ARG A 639 13.63 2.46 3.34
CA ARG A 639 12.17 2.52 3.53
C ARG A 639 11.53 3.41 2.48
N GLY A 640 10.28 3.14 2.17
CA GLY A 640 9.45 4.04 1.39
C GLY A 640 9.14 5.33 2.16
N GLY A 641 8.97 6.43 1.43
CA GLY A 641 8.59 7.72 1.97
C GLY A 641 7.12 7.76 2.38
N THR A 642 6.76 8.57 3.37
CA THR A 642 5.37 8.74 3.77
C THR A 642 4.59 9.53 2.72
N GLY A 643 3.32 9.22 2.52
CA GLY A 643 2.42 10.05 1.74
C GLY A 643 2.14 11.40 2.40
N GLY A 644 1.93 12.43 1.59
CA GLY A 644 1.60 13.77 2.05
C GLY A 644 0.17 13.87 2.57
N THR A 645 -0.10 14.83 3.45
CA THR A 645 -1.46 15.06 3.94
C THR A 645 -2.34 15.75 2.90
N GLY A 646 -3.61 15.38 2.82
CA GLY A 646 -4.60 16.05 2.01
C GLY A 646 -4.96 17.45 2.55
N GLY A 647 -5.52 18.27 1.67
CA GLY A 647 -6.01 19.62 1.97
C GLY A 647 -7.17 19.66 2.94
N LEU A 648 -7.27 20.72 3.74
CA LEU A 648 -8.31 20.88 4.77
C LEU A 648 -9.75 20.65 4.25
N LEU A 649 -10.02 21.10 3.01
CA LEU A 649 -11.31 20.99 2.33
C LEU A 649 -11.26 20.05 1.11
N GLY A 650 -10.14 19.35 0.89
CA GLY A 650 -9.92 18.48 -0.27
C GLY A 650 -11.00 17.41 -0.42
N GLY A 651 -11.52 16.91 0.70
CA GLY A 651 -12.62 15.96 0.73
C GLY A 651 -13.90 16.36 0.01
N LEU A 652 -14.19 17.67 -0.11
CA LEU A 652 -15.36 18.14 -0.84
C LEU A 652 -15.27 17.82 -2.35
N LEU A 653 -14.06 17.65 -2.86
CA LEU A 653 -13.77 17.30 -4.26
C LEU A 653 -13.27 15.86 -4.41
N GLY A 654 -13.35 15.07 -3.33
CA GLY A 654 -12.83 13.70 -3.30
C GLY A 654 -11.30 13.62 -3.22
N ALA A 655 -10.58 14.72 -2.94
CA ALA A 655 -9.15 14.69 -2.70
C ALA A 655 -8.82 14.13 -1.31
N GLY A 656 -7.73 13.36 -1.24
CA GLY A 656 -7.35 12.59 -0.06
C GLY A 656 -5.90 12.80 0.36
N GLY A 657 -5.45 11.96 1.30
CA GLY A 657 -4.02 11.84 1.58
C GLY A 657 -3.28 11.17 0.43
N GLY A 658 -1.99 11.48 0.28
CA GLY A 658 -1.13 10.81 -0.69
C GLY A 658 -0.73 9.42 -0.24
N ASN A 659 -0.38 8.54 -1.17
CA ASN A 659 0.05 7.19 -0.84
C ASN A 659 1.47 7.17 -0.27
N GLY A 660 1.77 6.22 0.60
CA GLY A 660 3.14 5.90 0.99
C GLY A 660 3.90 5.29 -0.19
N GLY A 661 5.19 5.56 -0.27
CA GLY A 661 6.07 4.92 -1.24
C GLY A 661 6.44 3.51 -0.80
N ASP A 662 6.83 2.67 -1.76
CA ASP A 662 7.22 1.29 -1.46
C ASP A 662 8.61 1.22 -0.84
N GLY A 663 8.85 0.16 -0.06
CA GLY A 663 10.17 -0.16 0.44
C GLY A 663 11.09 -0.71 -0.66
N GLY A 664 12.40 -0.47 -0.52
CA GLY A 664 13.40 -0.97 -1.45
C GLY A 664 13.68 -2.47 -1.30
N TRP A 665 14.40 -3.03 -2.26
CA TRP A 665 14.97 -4.38 -2.16
C TRP A 665 16.33 -4.40 -1.44
N GLY A 666 16.51 -5.35 -0.52
CA GLY A 666 17.78 -5.55 0.18
C GLY A 666 18.20 -7.01 0.20
N ILE A 667 19.51 -7.27 0.12
CA ILE A 667 20.02 -8.63 0.34
C ILE A 667 19.81 -9.08 1.79
N SER A 668 19.87 -8.19 2.78
CA SER A 668 19.52 -8.53 4.16
C SER A 668 18.01 -8.40 4.34
N ASP A 669 17.54 -7.28 4.86
CA ASP A 669 16.12 -7.01 5.01
C ASP A 669 15.60 -6.12 3.88
N GLY A 670 14.36 -6.40 3.48
CA GLY A 670 13.58 -5.51 2.65
C GLY A 670 13.20 -4.22 3.39
N GLY A 671 13.05 -3.14 2.62
CA GLY A 671 12.63 -1.86 3.17
C GLY A 671 11.17 -1.90 3.58
N ALA A 672 10.81 -1.28 4.70
CA ALA A 672 9.40 -1.10 5.02
C ALA A 672 8.73 -0.13 4.03
N GLY A 673 7.46 -0.37 3.70
CA GLY A 673 6.64 0.59 2.98
C GLY A 673 6.36 1.84 3.82
N GLY A 674 6.23 2.97 3.14
CA GLY A 674 5.86 4.24 3.77
C GLY A 674 4.40 4.26 4.18
N THR A 675 4.06 5.00 5.24
CA THR A 675 2.64 5.17 5.63
C THR A 675 1.92 6.08 4.65
N GLY A 676 0.64 5.81 4.41
CA GLY A 676 -0.25 6.72 3.70
C GLY A 676 -0.48 8.02 4.47
N GLY A 677 -0.64 9.11 3.73
CA GLY A 677 -0.99 10.41 4.27
C GLY A 677 -2.45 10.44 4.73
N SER A 678 -2.76 11.21 5.77
CA SER A 678 -4.15 11.39 6.19
C SER A 678 -4.85 12.45 5.31
N ALA A 679 -6.16 12.32 5.15
CA ALA A 679 -6.96 13.36 4.48
C ALA A 679 -7.17 14.60 5.38
N GLY A 680 -7.88 15.61 4.84
CA GLY A 680 -8.13 16.89 5.51
C GLY A 680 -9.22 16.88 6.59
N LEU A 681 -9.61 18.06 7.08
CA LEU A 681 -10.55 18.19 8.19
C LEU A 681 -11.97 17.73 7.83
N LEU A 682 -12.53 18.17 6.70
CA LEU A 682 -13.94 17.89 6.40
C LEU A 682 -14.17 16.50 5.85
N GLY A 683 -13.33 16.04 4.92
CA GLY A 683 -13.45 14.68 4.44
C GLY A 683 -12.35 14.26 3.47
N GLY A 684 -12.62 13.16 2.76
CA GLY A 684 -11.74 12.58 1.76
C GLY A 684 -11.10 11.27 2.23
N PRO A 685 -10.65 10.43 1.29
CA PRO A 685 -10.03 9.17 1.62
C PRO A 685 -8.62 9.36 2.18
N GLY A 686 -8.24 8.54 3.16
CA GLY A 686 -6.84 8.41 3.55
C GLY A 686 -6.01 7.82 2.41
N GLY A 687 -4.75 8.22 2.30
CA GLY A 687 -3.83 7.64 1.34
C GLY A 687 -3.42 6.23 1.73
N ASP A 688 -3.03 5.41 0.77
CA ASP A 688 -2.65 4.02 1.04
C ASP A 688 -1.26 3.91 1.64
N GLY A 689 -1.01 2.84 2.37
CA GLY A 689 0.35 2.45 2.74
C GLY A 689 1.11 1.85 1.57
N GLY A 690 2.40 2.15 1.46
CA GLY A 690 3.28 1.55 0.46
C GLY A 690 3.56 0.09 0.77
N ALA A 691 3.89 -0.70 -0.25
CA ALA A 691 4.29 -2.08 -0.09
C ALA A 691 5.66 -2.20 0.59
N GLY A 692 5.86 -3.27 1.34
CA GLY A 692 7.16 -3.67 1.83
C GLY A 692 8.03 -4.22 0.71
N GLY A 693 9.30 -3.85 0.71
CA GLY A 693 10.29 -4.37 -0.21
C GLY A 693 10.76 -5.77 0.18
N MET A 694 11.42 -6.45 -0.75
CA MET A 694 11.90 -7.82 -0.52
C MET A 694 13.23 -7.88 0.23
N GLY A 695 13.39 -8.91 1.07
CA GLY A 695 14.64 -9.30 1.71
C GLY A 695 15.13 -10.63 1.15
N PHE A 696 16.41 -10.80 0.86
CA PHE A 696 16.91 -12.05 0.28
C PHE A 696 17.40 -13.05 1.34
N THR A 697 18.15 -12.56 2.33
CA THR A 697 18.74 -13.36 3.43
C THR A 697 18.12 -13.03 4.79
N GLY A 698 17.41 -11.91 4.89
CA GLY A 698 16.65 -11.47 6.06
C GLY A 698 15.16 -11.35 5.77
N ASN A 699 14.47 -10.48 6.51
CA ASN A 699 13.02 -10.37 6.46
C ASN A 699 12.55 -9.61 5.22
N GLY A 700 11.37 -9.97 4.73
CA GLY A 700 10.59 -9.06 3.90
C GLY A 700 10.25 -7.80 4.68
N GLY A 701 10.25 -6.65 4.02
CA GLY A 701 9.86 -5.39 4.64
C GLY A 701 8.38 -5.39 4.99
N ALA A 702 8.00 -4.77 6.11
CA ALA A 702 6.58 -4.62 6.44
C ALA A 702 5.89 -3.65 5.46
N GLY A 703 4.60 -3.87 5.19
CA GLY A 703 3.77 -2.91 4.49
C GLY A 703 3.50 -1.68 5.35
N GLY A 704 3.36 -0.52 4.71
CA GLY A 704 3.03 0.74 5.37
C GLY A 704 1.57 0.75 5.83
N ALA A 705 1.28 1.46 6.91
CA ALA A 705 -0.11 1.67 7.33
C ALA A 705 -0.85 2.62 6.38
N GLY A 706 -2.13 2.40 6.18
CA GLY A 706 -3.02 3.35 5.51
C GLY A 706 -3.24 4.61 6.33
N GLY A 707 -3.36 5.75 5.65
CA GLY A 707 -3.67 7.03 6.26
C GLY A 707 -5.12 7.10 6.73
N ASN A 708 -5.40 7.94 7.72
CA ASN A 708 -6.77 8.14 8.18
C ASN A 708 -7.56 8.98 7.18
N ALA A 709 -8.87 8.73 7.12
CA ALA A 709 -9.80 9.58 6.40
C ALA A 709 -9.92 10.98 7.02
N GLY A 710 -10.70 11.85 6.37
CA GLY A 710 -10.97 13.17 6.91
C GLY A 710 -11.84 13.11 8.17
N GLN A 711 -11.77 14.13 9.02
CA GLN A 711 -12.32 14.02 10.38
C GLN A 711 -13.83 13.79 10.42
N LEU A 712 -14.62 14.27 9.45
CA LEU A 712 -16.08 14.09 9.43
C LEU A 712 -16.53 12.97 8.47
N PHE A 713 -16.03 12.99 7.24
CA PHE A 713 -16.40 12.04 6.18
C PHE A 713 -15.18 11.35 5.58
N GLY A 714 -15.36 10.15 5.04
CA GLY A 714 -14.36 9.50 4.20
C GLY A 714 -13.92 8.14 4.70
N THR A 715 -13.25 7.41 3.80
CA THR A 715 -12.77 6.07 4.05
C THR A 715 -11.29 6.07 4.41
N GLY A 716 -10.91 5.24 5.39
CA GLY A 716 -9.49 5.08 5.70
C GLY A 716 -8.73 4.49 4.51
N GLY A 717 -7.46 4.85 4.37
CA GLY A 717 -6.57 4.30 3.35
C GLY A 717 -6.28 2.83 3.60
N THR A 718 -5.98 2.07 2.56
CA THR A 718 -5.61 0.66 2.71
C THR A 718 -4.20 0.51 3.25
N GLY A 719 -3.95 -0.55 4.02
CA GLY A 719 -2.60 -0.93 4.41
C GLY A 719 -1.83 -1.54 3.22
N GLY A 720 -0.54 -1.26 3.15
CA GLY A 720 0.35 -1.81 2.13
C GLY A 720 0.62 -3.30 2.34
N ALA A 721 0.89 -4.01 1.25
CA ALA A 721 1.29 -5.42 1.32
C ALA A 721 2.67 -5.58 1.97
N GLY A 722 2.90 -6.66 2.69
CA GLY A 722 4.21 -7.05 3.19
C GLY A 722 5.11 -7.60 2.09
N GLY A 723 6.42 -7.43 2.26
CA GLY A 723 7.45 -7.83 1.32
C GLY A 723 7.75 -9.32 1.33
N PHE A 724 8.24 -9.83 0.20
CA PHE A 724 8.63 -11.22 0.03
C PHE A 724 10.02 -11.52 0.63
N THR A 725 10.28 -12.78 1.03
CA THR A 725 11.63 -13.27 1.35
C THR A 725 11.93 -14.66 0.81
N ASP A 726 13.20 -14.89 0.45
CA ASP A 726 13.79 -16.21 0.13
C ASP A 726 14.78 -16.69 1.23
N ALA A 727 14.77 -16.04 2.40
CA ALA A 727 15.76 -16.29 3.45
C ALA A 727 15.71 -17.72 4.02
N ASN A 728 16.88 -18.29 4.33
CA ASN A 728 17.07 -19.60 4.97
C ASN A 728 18.06 -19.49 6.15
N PRO A 729 17.73 -19.88 7.40
CA PRO A 729 16.42 -20.19 7.99
C PRO A 729 15.88 -19.06 8.93
N PHE A 730 16.39 -17.82 8.82
CA PHE A 730 16.18 -16.79 9.87
C PHE A 730 15.29 -15.60 9.48
N GLY A 731 14.74 -15.54 8.26
CA GLY A 731 13.96 -14.39 7.78
C GLY A 731 12.51 -14.74 7.49
N ALA A 732 11.56 -13.90 7.90
CA ALA A 732 10.13 -14.04 7.67
C ALA A 732 9.62 -13.10 6.55
N GLY A 733 8.50 -13.45 5.94
CA GLY A 733 7.75 -12.54 5.08
C GLY A 733 7.35 -11.29 5.87
N GLY A 734 7.31 -10.14 5.21
CA GLY A 734 6.93 -8.90 5.85
C GLY A 734 5.46 -8.90 6.25
N ASN A 735 5.11 -8.32 7.40
CA ASN A 735 3.70 -8.19 7.77
C ASN A 735 3.00 -7.16 6.87
N GLY A 736 1.71 -7.35 6.63
CA GLY A 736 0.85 -6.37 5.98
C GLY A 736 0.62 -5.15 6.88
N GLY A 737 0.48 -3.97 6.28
CA GLY A 737 0.20 -2.74 6.99
C GLY A 737 -1.25 -2.69 7.50
N ALA A 738 -1.50 -1.98 8.59
CA ALA A 738 -2.86 -1.75 9.06
C ALA A 738 -3.63 -0.79 8.14
N GLY A 739 -4.94 -0.96 8.01
CA GLY A 739 -5.82 0.00 7.36
C GLY A 739 -6.04 1.25 8.21
N GLY A 740 -6.24 2.39 7.55
CA GLY A 740 -6.53 3.67 8.21
C GLY A 740 -7.94 3.73 8.77
N ASN A 741 -8.18 4.62 9.75
CA ASN A 741 -9.52 4.80 10.31
C ASN A 741 -10.39 5.71 9.44
N ALA A 742 -11.70 5.53 9.53
CA ALA A 742 -12.70 6.36 8.86
C ALA A 742 -12.90 7.73 9.52
N GLY A 743 -13.67 8.59 8.85
CA GLY A 743 -14.19 9.83 9.43
C GLY A 743 -15.22 9.58 10.53
N LEU A 744 -15.40 10.58 11.40
CA LEU A 744 -16.23 10.49 12.60
C LEU A 744 -17.72 10.25 12.31
N LEU A 745 -18.28 10.84 11.25
CA LEU A 745 -19.72 10.80 11.00
C LEU A 745 -20.10 9.68 10.03
N PHE A 746 -19.63 9.73 8.79
CA PHE A 746 -19.84 8.67 7.80
C PHE A 746 -18.52 8.23 7.19
N GLY A 747 -18.28 6.92 7.17
CA GLY A 747 -17.12 6.37 6.51
C GLY A 747 -16.80 4.97 7.02
N SER A 748 -16.07 4.23 6.20
CA SER A 748 -15.60 2.89 6.52
C SER A 748 -14.10 2.89 6.78
N GLY A 749 -13.64 2.02 7.68
CA GLY A 749 -12.20 1.81 7.85
C GLY A 749 -11.55 1.25 6.58
N GLY A 750 -10.26 1.54 6.40
CA GLY A 750 -9.47 0.98 5.32
C GLY A 750 -9.18 -0.50 5.55
N ALA A 751 -9.02 -1.28 4.47
CA ALA A 751 -8.62 -2.67 4.57
C ALA A 751 -7.16 -2.78 5.05
N GLY A 752 -6.84 -3.82 5.81
CA GLY A 752 -5.46 -4.19 6.11
C GLY A 752 -4.76 -4.78 4.89
N GLY A 753 -3.45 -4.55 4.80
CA GLY A 753 -2.62 -5.10 3.74
C GLY A 753 -2.36 -6.59 3.92
N SER A 754 -2.12 -7.31 2.84
CA SER A 754 -1.74 -8.73 2.92
C SER A 754 -0.32 -8.91 3.47
N GLY A 755 -0.09 -9.97 4.21
CA GLY A 755 1.25 -10.42 4.58
C GLY A 755 2.06 -10.91 3.38
N GLY A 756 3.37 -10.72 3.46
CA GLY A 756 4.35 -11.12 2.46
C GLY A 756 4.62 -12.61 2.48
N ALA A 757 4.86 -13.19 1.31
CA ALA A 757 5.18 -14.60 1.20
C ALA A 757 6.66 -14.90 1.52
N ALA A 758 6.93 -16.12 1.96
CA ALA A 758 8.26 -16.64 2.24
C ALA A 758 8.49 -18.02 1.60
N LEU A 759 9.75 -18.35 1.32
CA LEU A 759 10.19 -19.67 0.85
C LEU A 759 11.03 -20.41 1.91
N ASN A 760 11.55 -21.59 1.56
CA ASN A 760 12.53 -22.34 2.35
C ASN A 760 12.11 -22.66 3.79
N ASN A 761 10.81 -22.93 3.99
CA ASN A 761 10.20 -23.22 5.28
C ASN A 761 10.27 -22.05 6.30
N SER A 762 10.51 -20.83 5.81
CA SER A 762 10.45 -19.61 6.60
C SER A 762 9.01 -19.11 6.77
N ASP A 763 8.78 -18.33 7.82
CA ASP A 763 7.45 -17.87 8.20
C ASP A 763 6.87 -16.89 7.16
N GLY A 764 5.64 -17.10 6.75
CA GLY A 764 4.88 -16.10 6.00
C GLY A 764 4.52 -14.91 6.90
N GLY A 765 4.46 -13.71 6.35
CA GLY A 765 4.07 -12.52 7.11
C GLY A 765 2.59 -12.52 7.46
N ASP A 766 2.23 -11.94 8.61
CA ASP A 766 0.83 -11.78 9.01
C ASP A 766 0.12 -10.73 8.15
N GLY A 767 -1.19 -10.88 7.98
CA GLY A 767 -2.04 -9.84 7.41
C GLY A 767 -2.23 -8.67 8.37
N GLY A 768 -2.30 -7.46 7.84
CA GLY A 768 -2.55 -6.24 8.62
C GLY A 768 -4.00 -6.16 9.10
N SER A 769 -4.24 -5.47 10.21
CA SER A 769 -5.61 -5.25 10.70
C SER A 769 -6.38 -4.25 9.83
N GLY A 770 -7.69 -4.41 9.75
CA GLY A 770 -8.59 -3.42 9.17
C GLY A 770 -8.77 -2.21 10.08
N GLY A 771 -8.97 -1.03 9.49
CA GLY A 771 -9.23 0.21 10.22
C GLY A 771 -10.64 0.29 10.79
N ASN A 772 -10.85 1.17 11.77
CA ASN A 772 -12.15 1.33 12.43
C ASN A 772 -13.05 2.34 11.70
N ALA A 773 -14.37 2.16 11.82
CA ALA A 773 -15.37 3.14 11.41
C ALA A 773 -15.68 4.18 12.52
N GLY A 774 -16.33 5.28 12.12
CA GLY A 774 -16.77 6.35 13.02
C GLY A 774 -18.13 6.08 13.67
N LEU A 775 -19.13 6.93 13.40
CA LEU A 775 -20.49 6.82 13.92
C LEU A 775 -21.36 5.91 13.03
N PHE A 776 -21.28 6.13 11.72
CA PHE A 776 -21.91 5.33 10.68
C PHE A 776 -20.86 4.74 9.74
N GLY A 777 -20.92 3.42 9.52
CA GLY A 777 -20.10 2.77 8.50
C GLY A 777 -19.56 1.42 8.94
N ALA A 778 -18.85 0.77 8.02
CA ALA A 778 -18.30 -0.56 8.24
C ALA A 778 -16.84 -0.52 8.67
N GLY A 779 -16.45 -1.43 9.57
CA GLY A 779 -15.03 -1.67 9.82
C GLY A 779 -14.31 -2.18 8.57
N GLY A 780 -13.03 -1.87 8.45
CA GLY A 780 -12.19 -2.36 7.36
C GLY A 780 -11.97 -3.87 7.46
N ALA A 781 -11.85 -4.56 6.34
CA ALA A 781 -11.47 -5.97 6.36
C ALA A 781 -10.02 -6.15 6.81
N GLY A 782 -9.73 -7.23 7.53
CA GLY A 782 -8.36 -7.64 7.82
C GLY A 782 -7.66 -8.17 6.57
N GLY A 783 -6.35 -7.96 6.50
CA GLY A 783 -5.50 -8.43 5.41
C GLY A 783 -5.28 -9.94 5.44
N LEU A 784 -5.01 -10.53 4.28
CA LEU A 784 -4.72 -11.96 4.16
C LEU A 784 -3.32 -12.29 4.69
N GLY A 785 -3.14 -13.45 5.31
CA GLY A 785 -1.83 -13.95 5.70
C GLY A 785 -0.96 -14.36 4.50
N GLY A 786 0.34 -14.20 4.62
CA GLY A 786 1.35 -14.58 3.64
C GLY A 786 1.60 -16.08 3.62
N ALA A 787 1.92 -16.64 2.45
CA ALA A 787 2.31 -18.04 2.33
C ALA A 787 3.73 -18.28 2.89
N GLY A 788 3.99 -19.46 3.46
CA GLY A 788 5.29 -19.79 4.06
C GLY A 788 5.40 -21.24 4.55
N GLY A 789 6.46 -21.55 5.30
CA GLY A 789 6.59 -22.78 6.07
C GLY A 789 5.47 -22.87 7.09
N PRO A 790 5.58 -22.20 8.24
CA PRO A 790 4.43 -21.61 8.91
C PRO A 790 3.91 -20.46 8.07
N ALA A 791 2.67 -20.55 7.61
CA ALA A 791 2.06 -19.42 6.91
C ALA A 791 1.57 -18.37 7.91
N GLY A 792 1.54 -17.11 7.46
CA GLY A 792 1.11 -15.99 8.27
C GLY A 792 -0.38 -16.05 8.57
N ASN A 793 -0.77 -15.49 9.70
CA ASN A 793 -2.16 -15.38 10.10
C ASN A 793 -2.87 -14.28 9.31
N GLY A 794 -4.19 -14.40 9.19
CA GLY A 794 -5.02 -13.32 8.70
C GLY A 794 -5.14 -12.19 9.73
N GLY A 795 -5.22 -10.96 9.24
CA GLY A 795 -5.40 -9.78 10.08
C GLY A 795 -6.82 -9.67 10.65
N ALA A 796 -6.97 -9.02 11.79
CA ALA A 796 -8.28 -8.76 12.38
C ALA A 796 -9.09 -7.74 11.55
N GLY A 797 -10.40 -7.91 11.50
CA GLY A 797 -11.32 -6.92 10.97
C GLY A 797 -11.50 -5.73 11.91
N GLY A 798 -11.73 -4.55 11.34
CA GLY A 798 -11.93 -3.32 12.08
C GLY A 798 -13.31 -3.22 12.74
N THR A 799 -13.44 -2.38 13.76
CA THR A 799 -14.71 -2.16 14.45
C THR A 799 -15.69 -1.33 13.62
N ALA A 800 -16.98 -1.62 13.79
CA ALA A 800 -18.06 -0.94 13.09
C ALA A 800 -18.37 0.46 13.64
N GLY A 801 -19.21 1.20 12.91
CA GLY A 801 -19.75 2.46 13.37
C GLY A 801 -20.45 2.36 14.72
N ARG A 802 -20.22 3.35 15.60
CA ARG A 802 -20.72 3.33 16.98
C ARG A 802 -22.24 3.30 17.10
N LEU A 803 -22.98 3.90 16.16
CA LEU A 803 -24.44 3.94 16.14
C LEU A 803 -24.99 2.89 15.17
N TRP A 804 -24.49 2.89 13.95
CA TRP A 804 -24.84 1.88 12.94
C TRP A 804 -23.60 1.48 12.16
N GLY A 805 -23.27 0.20 12.19
CA GLY A 805 -22.26 -0.34 11.30
C GLY A 805 -22.22 -1.86 11.32
N VAL A 806 -21.58 -2.45 10.33
CA VAL A 806 -21.15 -3.84 10.37
C VAL A 806 -19.66 -3.91 10.69
N GLY A 807 -19.26 -4.88 11.50
CA GLY A 807 -17.85 -5.13 11.76
C GLY A 807 -17.14 -5.62 10.51
N GLY A 808 -15.86 -5.28 10.36
CA GLY A 808 -15.05 -5.74 9.23
C GLY A 808 -14.80 -7.25 9.29
N ALA A 809 -14.75 -7.92 8.14
CA ALA A 809 -14.39 -9.34 8.10
C ALA A 809 -12.91 -9.54 8.51
N GLY A 810 -12.60 -10.63 9.20
CA GLY A 810 -11.23 -11.06 9.43
C GLY A 810 -10.59 -11.58 8.13
N GLY A 811 -9.28 -11.38 7.99
CA GLY A 811 -8.52 -11.90 6.86
C GLY A 811 -8.33 -13.40 6.94
N ALA A 812 -8.24 -14.10 5.81
CA ALA A 812 -7.90 -15.52 5.81
C ALA A 812 -6.41 -15.73 6.09
N GLY A 813 -6.07 -16.85 6.74
CA GLY A 813 -4.68 -17.28 6.93
C GLY A 813 -4.01 -17.72 5.62
N GLY A 814 -2.69 -17.60 5.56
CA GLY A 814 -1.90 -18.01 4.40
C GLY A 814 -1.83 -19.53 4.24
N GLY A 815 -1.62 -20.00 3.00
CA GLY A 815 -1.38 -21.41 2.71
C GLY A 815 0.11 -21.77 2.78
N GLY A 816 0.45 -22.97 3.27
CA GLY A 816 1.85 -23.32 3.53
C GLY A 816 2.11 -24.74 4.02
N GLY A 817 3.25 -24.93 4.67
CA GLY A 817 3.54 -26.15 5.42
C GLY A 817 2.55 -26.35 6.58
N ASN A 818 2.51 -25.38 7.49
CA ASN A 818 1.42 -25.16 8.42
C ASN A 818 0.57 -23.99 7.92
N GLY A 819 -0.73 -24.16 7.83
CA GLY A 819 -1.65 -23.09 7.48
C GLY A 819 -1.72 -22.04 8.58
N GLY A 820 -1.79 -20.77 8.20
CA GLY A 820 -1.95 -19.67 9.15
C GLY A 820 -3.38 -19.60 9.70
N ASN A 821 -3.58 -19.07 10.89
CA ASN A 821 -4.93 -18.91 11.43
C ASN A 821 -5.69 -17.80 10.69
N GLY A 822 -7.00 -17.90 10.64
CA GLY A 822 -7.86 -16.81 10.20
C GLY A 822 -7.92 -15.69 11.24
N GLY A 823 -8.02 -14.46 10.77
CA GLY A 823 -8.17 -13.28 11.63
C GLY A 823 -9.56 -13.18 12.24
N ALA A 824 -9.66 -12.56 13.41
CA ALA A 824 -10.95 -12.29 14.04
C ALA A 824 -11.75 -11.26 13.23
N GLY A 825 -13.07 -11.42 13.20
CA GLY A 825 -13.99 -10.40 12.68
C GLY A 825 -14.14 -9.23 13.66
N GLY A 826 -14.38 -8.04 13.13
CA GLY A 826 -14.55 -6.83 13.92
C GLY A 826 -15.91 -6.77 14.62
N ASN A 827 -15.98 -6.07 15.75
CA ASN A 827 -17.22 -5.94 16.52
C ASN A 827 -18.16 -4.89 15.93
N ALA A 828 -19.47 -5.14 16.01
CA ALA A 828 -20.48 -4.09 15.96
C ALA A 828 -20.67 -3.44 17.35
N VAL A 829 -21.34 -2.30 17.40
CA VAL A 829 -21.47 -1.50 18.64
C VAL A 829 -22.91 -1.39 19.12
N LEU A 830 -23.76 -0.65 18.40
CA LEU A 830 -25.17 -0.45 18.79
C LEU A 830 -26.14 -1.17 17.83
N ILE A 831 -26.12 -0.81 16.55
CA ILE A 831 -26.92 -1.46 15.50
C ILE A 831 -25.99 -2.03 14.41
N GLY A 832 -26.13 -3.32 14.15
CA GLY A 832 -25.49 -4.05 13.05
C GLY A 832 -24.81 -5.34 13.48
N ASN A 833 -24.31 -6.10 12.51
CA ASN A 833 -23.68 -7.40 12.76
C ASN A 833 -22.18 -7.25 13.02
N GLY A 834 -21.63 -8.10 13.89
CA GLY A 834 -20.19 -8.32 13.93
C GLY A 834 -19.69 -8.91 12.61
N GLY A 835 -18.45 -8.65 12.26
CA GLY A 835 -17.83 -9.18 11.05
C GLY A 835 -17.56 -10.67 11.14
N GLY A 836 -17.65 -11.39 10.02
CA GLY A 836 -17.23 -12.79 9.95
C GLY A 836 -15.74 -12.96 10.24
N GLY A 837 -15.38 -14.02 10.98
CA GLY A 837 -14.00 -14.44 11.14
C GLY A 837 -13.42 -14.97 9.83
N GLY A 838 -12.14 -14.74 9.63
CA GLY A 838 -11.40 -15.23 8.47
C GLY A 838 -11.20 -16.73 8.54
N ASN A 839 -11.11 -17.37 7.38
CA ASN A 839 -10.82 -18.80 7.32
C ASN A 839 -9.35 -19.10 7.68
N GLY A 840 -9.10 -20.28 8.22
CA GLY A 840 -7.77 -20.86 8.34
C GLY A 840 -7.15 -21.12 6.97
N GLY A 841 -5.83 -21.00 6.93
CA GLY A 841 -5.02 -21.36 5.79
C GLY A 841 -4.89 -22.87 5.64
N VAL A 842 -4.75 -23.35 4.40
CA VAL A 842 -4.54 -24.77 4.15
C VAL A 842 -3.08 -25.09 4.38
N GLY A 843 -2.80 -26.10 5.22
CA GLY A 843 -1.46 -26.61 5.47
C GLY A 843 -1.24 -28.00 4.86
N THR A 844 0.01 -28.33 4.51
CA THR A 844 0.38 -29.72 4.16
C THR A 844 0.57 -30.61 5.38
N VAL A 845 0.83 -30.02 6.56
CA VAL A 845 1.04 -30.71 7.84
C VAL A 845 -0.13 -30.45 8.78
N VAL A 846 -0.44 -29.19 9.06
CA VAL A 846 -1.57 -28.76 9.90
C VAL A 846 -2.25 -27.57 9.25
N SER A 847 -3.57 -27.60 9.08
CA SER A 847 -4.34 -26.43 8.66
C SER A 847 -4.53 -25.45 9.81
N GLY A 848 -4.61 -24.16 9.49
CA GLY A 848 -4.84 -23.11 10.47
C GLY A 848 -6.25 -23.16 11.03
N SER A 849 -6.44 -22.61 12.24
CA SER A 849 -7.78 -22.47 12.79
C SER A 849 -8.54 -21.30 12.16
N GLY A 850 -9.87 -21.40 12.09
CA GLY A 850 -10.72 -20.29 11.70
C GLY A 850 -10.75 -19.20 12.78
N GLY A 851 -10.79 -17.94 12.35
CA GLY A 851 -10.90 -16.79 13.25
C GLY A 851 -12.28 -16.68 13.89
N ALA A 852 -12.35 -16.09 15.07
CA ALA A 852 -13.63 -15.82 15.73
C ALA A 852 -14.42 -14.75 14.97
N GLY A 853 -15.75 -14.92 14.89
CA GLY A 853 -16.64 -13.86 14.44
C GLY A 853 -16.77 -12.74 15.46
N GLY A 854 -16.98 -11.51 15.00
CA GLY A 854 -17.12 -10.34 15.87
C GLY A 854 -18.45 -10.31 16.64
N GLY A 855 -18.48 -9.55 17.73
CA GLY A 855 -19.68 -9.35 18.56
C GLY A 855 -20.80 -8.58 17.85
N PRO A 856 -22.08 -8.83 18.21
CA PRO A 856 -23.24 -8.13 17.67
C PRO A 856 -23.36 -6.70 18.21
N GLY A 857 -24.16 -5.87 17.52
CA GLY A 857 -24.65 -4.62 18.09
C GLY A 857 -25.51 -4.89 19.33
N SER A 858 -25.27 -4.12 20.39
CA SER A 858 -25.96 -4.26 21.69
C SER A 858 -27.48 -4.05 21.65
N LEU A 859 -28.01 -3.35 20.64
CA LEU A 859 -29.45 -3.13 20.46
C LEU A 859 -30.06 -4.05 19.38
N LEU A 860 -29.41 -4.16 18.22
CA LEU A 860 -29.87 -4.98 17.11
C LEU A 860 -28.67 -5.47 16.30
N GLY A 861 -28.54 -6.78 16.12
CA GLY A 861 -27.45 -7.36 15.33
C GLY A 861 -27.21 -8.83 15.65
N ARG A 862 -26.44 -9.50 14.80
CA ARG A 862 -25.93 -10.85 15.06
C ARG A 862 -24.41 -10.84 15.23
N SER A 863 -23.91 -11.79 16.00
CA SER A 863 -22.48 -12.09 15.97
C SER A 863 -22.08 -12.51 14.56
N GLY A 864 -20.87 -12.15 14.18
CA GLY A 864 -20.25 -12.68 12.98
C GLY A 864 -20.13 -14.20 13.08
N ILE A 865 -20.11 -14.85 11.91
CA ILE A 865 -19.80 -16.27 11.85
C ILE A 865 -18.31 -16.49 12.11
N ASN A 866 -17.96 -17.61 12.76
CA ASN A 866 -16.55 -18.01 12.84
C ASN A 866 -16.05 -18.45 11.47
N GLY A 867 -14.76 -18.26 11.25
CA GLY A 867 -14.06 -18.84 10.12
C GLY A 867 -14.02 -20.37 10.19
N LEU A 868 -13.82 -20.97 9.03
CA LEU A 868 -13.62 -22.41 8.90
C LEU A 868 -12.12 -22.74 9.07
N PRO A 869 -11.77 -23.89 9.67
CA PRO A 869 -10.39 -24.38 9.77
C PRO A 869 -9.88 -24.98 8.45
#